data_AF-A0A926WUZ7-F1
#
_entry.id   AF-A0A926WUZ7-F1
#
_cell.length_a   1.000
_cell.length_b   1.000
_cell.length_c   1.000
_cell.angle_alpha   90.00
_cell.angle_beta   90.00
_cell.angle_gamma   90.00
#
_symmetry.space_group_name_H-M   'P 1'
#
loop_
_entity.id
_entity.type
_entity.pdbx_description
1 polymer ?
#
loop_
_entity_poly.entity_id
_entity_poly.type
_entity_poly.pdbx_seq_one_letter_code
_entity_poly.pdbx_strand_id
1 'polypeptide(L)'
;MANPWRKLKPKASKLNRQYPNATKGIPKKPQTKSHRGSWLSSTLALGFLLGSGGLIMAFAWISILYIFNPDQLSGLNKILPKWAQIPLGNHERPQTLTEIQLSLSEQKQIAGATLFLDEEAQNSFLLPIFQKRANCQSDCQEIVELRVYQRSDDLEFQSQPETYYHLATQLPITDAEESFVDSTWVKATSENQDAEISLPLTEVKPFEDHTPSSGAWFYLRGQRQQGTSAIASSGAQPIAYGYIIYYNPQRTNLHQMLSWSSLSGHTPKWQQVTGGGAKELVIDQTVGLEPHLQVYQVKSIKLFLKPVQLEEITLIPPALEDSAYKNALLLARSGLWTPAFEWLKDIQKQRQNTLPEAAQAQMDLIRLHSQLTKNQADKNWASPSQQVLADLMDGRWTKALQVFESSPNDVQEIASLLKVNGGRLWNRAAVALQVNPNQPEVQAWVGLMLAIRQGEASANSWLNSQPKITPKTLAYIQGLLAKLNGEVTKSQVPSPHPSQIVGSVQKIIQVNQGEWLQADPKADLKLTDNQVWYQVQVSAFHDGQSWLNFPFGNLRLPKNSPGRFLWETLGIISDSAIEIVVWLPNGEQQITTATIKGVQLRRGVLRLLVAGAIISQNQHNALQSKPLALTDAALEWVQPSPITFQELYQQNPQGIKVMLLTVWRSLQQSGNLLPAAIPSFQQMQQQLGDWPVQVIDLTNNAKPEVVLTISEAAIASLNQQVSGNLATVKNQGHHRTLIVSDSGNVIYSDFQKNSDQRLIAIAKLGDGQSLALLVENPNGYSLQRWSETNQRFE
;
A
#
# COMPACT_ATOMS: atom_id res chain seq x y z
N MET A 1 -9.91 -19.41 -55.89
CA MET A 1 -8.49 -19.80 -55.89
C MET A 1 -8.24 -20.65 -54.66
N ALA A 2 -8.61 -21.93 -54.56
CA ALA A 2 -8.34 -23.09 -55.40
C ALA A 2 -6.88 -23.61 -55.33
N ASN A 3 -6.63 -24.37 -54.27
CA ASN A 3 -6.16 -25.78 -54.33
C ASN A 3 -4.63 -26.05 -54.54
N PRO A 4 -4.14 -27.31 -54.41
CA PRO A 4 -3.51 -27.81 -53.17
C PRO A 4 -2.26 -28.70 -53.41
N TRP A 5 -1.86 -29.41 -52.34
CA TRP A 5 -1.06 -30.65 -52.24
C TRP A 5 -0.73 -31.46 -53.51
N ARG A 6 0.54 -31.89 -53.63
CA ARG A 6 1.08 -33.09 -54.35
C ARG A 6 2.55 -33.29 -53.91
N LYS A 7 3.21 -34.45 -53.88
CA LYS A 7 2.89 -35.88 -53.98
C LYS A 7 4.16 -36.67 -53.60
N LEU A 8 3.97 -37.95 -53.27
CA LEU A 8 4.94 -38.98 -52.93
C LEU A 8 5.85 -39.47 -54.10
N LYS A 9 7.08 -39.86 -53.72
CA LYS A 9 7.94 -41.02 -54.17
C LYS A 9 8.38 -41.09 -55.66
N PRO A 10 9.30 -42.00 -56.06
CA PRO A 10 10.55 -42.49 -55.44
C PRO A 10 11.73 -42.45 -56.46
N LYS A 11 12.97 -42.83 -56.07
CA LYS A 11 14.04 -43.12 -57.03
C LYS A 11 14.72 -44.46 -56.72
N ALA A 12 14.82 -45.30 -57.74
CA ALA A 12 15.35 -46.65 -57.71
C ALA A 12 16.81 -46.72 -58.19
N SER A 13 17.51 -47.73 -57.66
CA SER A 13 18.49 -48.64 -58.28
C SER A 13 19.71 -48.10 -59.06
N LYS A 14 20.91 -48.55 -58.63
CA LYS A 14 22.01 -49.06 -59.49
C LYS A 14 22.67 -50.25 -58.76
N LEU A 15 22.56 -51.48 -59.29
CA LEU A 15 23.57 -52.22 -60.09
C LEU A 15 24.91 -52.40 -59.34
N ASN A 16 25.22 -53.56 -58.75
CA ASN A 16 25.62 -54.87 -59.31
C ASN A 16 27.04 -54.89 -59.91
N ARG A 17 27.94 -55.68 -59.29
CA ARG A 17 29.14 -56.25 -59.93
C ARG A 17 29.41 -57.63 -59.33
N GLN A 18 29.67 -58.57 -60.22
CA GLN A 18 29.70 -60.02 -60.04
C GLN A 18 31.12 -60.61 -60.16
N TYR A 19 31.38 -61.64 -59.33
CA TYR A 19 32.09 -62.94 -59.58
C TYR A 19 33.59 -62.98 -59.97
N PRO A 20 34.30 -64.15 -59.96
CA PRO A 20 33.94 -65.53 -59.52
C PRO A 20 35.03 -66.18 -58.60
N ASN A 21 34.78 -67.32 -57.94
CA ASN A 21 35.13 -68.64 -58.49
C ASN A 21 34.48 -69.79 -57.73
N ALA A 22 33.97 -70.73 -58.51
CA ALA A 22 33.42 -72.00 -58.11
C ALA A 22 34.41 -73.13 -58.42
N THR A 23 34.42 -74.17 -57.60
CA THR A 23 34.75 -75.53 -58.03
C THR A 23 33.80 -76.52 -57.35
N LYS A 24 33.14 -77.33 -58.19
CA LYS A 24 32.15 -78.38 -57.87
C LYS A 24 32.79 -79.76 -57.99
N GLY A 25 32.19 -80.72 -57.27
CA GLY A 25 32.13 -82.16 -57.60
C GLY A 25 32.87 -83.04 -56.59
N ILE A 26 32.38 -84.18 -56.08
CA ILE A 26 31.31 -85.14 -56.45
C ILE A 26 30.93 -85.90 -55.15
N PRO A 27 29.70 -86.43 -54.99
CA PRO A 27 29.22 -87.07 -53.76
C PRO A 27 29.54 -88.57 -53.68
N LYS A 28 29.73 -89.10 -52.47
CA LYS A 28 29.64 -90.54 -52.18
C LYS A 28 28.67 -90.82 -51.03
N LYS A 29 27.83 -91.82 -51.28
CA LYS A 29 26.75 -92.36 -50.44
C LYS A 29 27.28 -93.13 -49.20
N PRO A 30 26.39 -93.47 -48.24
CA PRO A 30 26.73 -93.68 -46.84
C PRO A 30 27.10 -95.12 -46.51
N GLN A 31 27.97 -95.31 -45.53
CA GLN A 31 28.13 -96.59 -44.84
C GLN A 31 27.59 -96.49 -43.41
N THR A 32 26.57 -97.30 -43.17
CA THR A 32 26.11 -97.76 -41.88
C THR A 32 27.23 -98.48 -41.13
N LYS A 33 27.35 -98.21 -39.83
CA LYS A 33 27.66 -99.23 -38.81
C LYS A 33 27.28 -98.74 -37.41
N SER A 34 26.33 -99.47 -36.85
CA SER A 34 26.07 -99.73 -35.45
C SER A 34 27.30 -99.63 -34.54
N HIS A 35 27.15 -98.95 -33.40
CA HIS A 35 27.56 -99.55 -32.13
C HIS A 35 26.71 -99.04 -30.97
N ARG A 36 26.11 -100.02 -30.27
CA ARG A 36 25.47 -99.90 -28.95
C ARG A 36 26.45 -99.33 -27.92
N GLY A 37 25.91 -98.56 -26.99
CA GLY A 37 26.45 -98.44 -25.62
C GLY A 37 26.96 -97.05 -25.26
N SER A 38 26.09 -96.19 -24.73
CA SER A 38 26.48 -95.10 -23.83
C SER A 38 25.26 -94.51 -23.11
N TRP A 39 24.59 -95.34 -22.29
CA TRP A 39 23.50 -94.91 -21.41
C TRP A 39 23.99 -94.09 -20.18
N LEU A 40 25.29 -93.77 -20.11
CA LEU A 40 25.89 -92.93 -19.06
C LEU A 40 26.31 -91.53 -19.56
N SER A 41 26.20 -91.23 -20.86
CA SER A 41 26.41 -89.86 -21.38
C SER A 41 25.12 -89.03 -21.39
N SER A 42 23.95 -89.67 -21.32
CA SER A 42 22.65 -88.99 -21.35
C SER A 42 22.25 -88.36 -20.02
N THR A 43 22.74 -88.82 -18.87
CA THR A 43 22.44 -88.23 -17.56
C THR A 43 23.32 -87.02 -17.24
N LEU A 44 24.57 -87.00 -17.71
CA LEU A 44 25.44 -85.82 -17.65
C LEU A 44 24.98 -84.71 -18.61
N ALA A 45 24.49 -85.07 -19.79
CA ALA A 45 23.87 -84.12 -20.73
C ALA A 45 22.52 -83.59 -20.22
N LEU A 46 21.70 -84.43 -19.55
CA LEU A 46 20.45 -83.97 -18.92
C LEU A 46 20.71 -83.08 -17.69
N GLY A 47 21.77 -83.36 -16.91
CA GLY A 47 22.21 -82.50 -15.80
C GLY A 47 22.73 -81.15 -16.29
N PHE A 48 23.46 -81.12 -17.40
CA PHE A 48 23.87 -79.86 -18.05
C PHE A 48 22.70 -79.10 -18.68
N LEU A 49 21.70 -79.78 -19.26
CA LEU A 49 20.51 -79.16 -19.85
C LEU A 49 19.50 -78.66 -18.79
N LEU A 50 19.33 -79.39 -17.68
CA LEU A 50 18.50 -78.94 -16.56
C LEU A 50 19.21 -77.86 -15.72
N GLY A 51 20.55 -77.95 -15.58
CA GLY A 51 21.36 -76.91 -14.96
C GLY A 51 21.40 -75.61 -15.77
N SER A 52 21.52 -75.70 -17.10
CA SER A 52 21.46 -74.54 -17.99
C SER A 52 20.04 -73.97 -18.13
N GLY A 53 19.00 -74.81 -18.18
CA GLY A 53 17.61 -74.37 -18.16
C GLY A 53 17.22 -73.63 -16.86
N GLY A 54 17.68 -74.14 -15.71
CA GLY A 54 17.50 -73.49 -14.41
C GLY A 54 18.25 -72.16 -14.30
N LEU A 55 19.48 -72.09 -14.84
CA LEU A 55 20.25 -70.84 -14.92
C LEU A 55 19.57 -69.81 -15.83
N ILE A 56 19.06 -70.21 -16.99
CA ILE A 56 18.34 -69.29 -17.89
C ILE A 56 17.06 -68.77 -17.25
N MET A 57 16.29 -69.63 -16.57
CA MET A 57 15.09 -69.19 -15.85
C MET A 57 15.41 -68.30 -14.65
N ALA A 58 16.50 -68.58 -13.91
CA ALA A 58 16.98 -67.70 -12.85
C ALA A 58 17.44 -66.35 -13.40
N PHE A 59 18.24 -66.33 -14.48
CA PHE A 59 18.68 -65.07 -15.12
C PHE A 59 17.52 -64.31 -15.75
N ALA A 60 16.53 -64.98 -16.34
CA ALA A 60 15.33 -64.34 -16.87
C ALA A 60 14.45 -63.78 -15.74
N TRP A 61 14.28 -64.51 -14.64
CA TRP A 61 13.54 -64.05 -13.46
C TRP A 61 14.22 -62.88 -12.78
N ILE A 62 15.55 -62.94 -12.64
CA ILE A 62 16.40 -61.86 -12.15
C ILE A 62 16.31 -60.65 -13.09
N SER A 63 16.33 -60.85 -14.42
CA SER A 63 16.16 -59.77 -15.40
C SER A 63 14.77 -59.14 -15.33
N ILE A 64 13.72 -59.92 -15.12
CA ILE A 64 12.35 -59.43 -14.93
C ILE A 64 12.26 -58.63 -13.62
N LEU A 65 12.78 -59.16 -12.51
CA LEU A 65 12.87 -58.42 -11.24
C LEU A 65 13.62 -57.08 -11.40
N TYR A 66 14.69 -57.04 -12.21
CA TYR A 66 15.46 -55.82 -12.47
C TYR A 66 14.80 -54.83 -13.44
N ILE A 67 13.95 -55.30 -14.36
CA ILE A 67 13.12 -54.42 -15.21
C ILE A 67 12.02 -53.76 -14.37
N PHE A 68 11.50 -54.46 -13.36
CA PHE A 68 10.40 -53.97 -12.53
C PHE A 68 10.83 -53.25 -11.24
N ASN A 69 12.07 -53.40 -10.77
CA ASN A 69 12.63 -52.72 -9.59
C ASN A 69 14.14 -52.38 -9.77
N PRO A 70 14.48 -51.31 -10.52
CA PRO A 70 15.88 -50.92 -10.76
C PRO A 70 16.62 -50.44 -9.48
N ASP A 71 15.89 -50.05 -8.42
CA ASP A 71 16.46 -49.46 -7.20
C ASP A 71 17.14 -50.48 -6.27
N GLN A 72 16.94 -51.79 -6.49
CA GLN A 72 17.62 -52.85 -5.72
C GLN A 72 19.09 -53.08 -6.12
N LEU A 73 19.64 -52.26 -7.04
CA LEU A 73 21.02 -52.36 -7.53
C LEU A 73 22.08 -51.73 -6.61
N SER A 74 21.70 -50.93 -5.61
CA SER A 74 22.65 -50.28 -4.68
C SER A 74 23.44 -51.28 -3.83
N GLY A 75 22.80 -52.38 -3.42
CA GLY A 75 23.43 -53.44 -2.62
C GLY A 75 24.55 -54.21 -3.35
N LEU A 76 24.51 -54.29 -4.69
CA LEU A 76 25.53 -54.97 -5.50
C LEU A 76 26.83 -54.16 -5.63
N ASN A 77 26.74 -52.81 -5.61
CA ASN A 77 27.91 -51.94 -5.66
C ASN A 77 28.80 -52.05 -4.39
N LYS A 78 28.29 -52.61 -3.29
CA LYS A 78 29.07 -52.95 -2.08
C LYS A 78 30.00 -54.15 -2.28
N ILE A 79 29.72 -55.02 -3.25
CA ILE A 79 30.43 -56.30 -3.49
C ILE A 79 31.29 -56.21 -4.76
N LEU A 80 31.03 -55.23 -5.63
CA LEU A 80 31.76 -55.01 -6.87
C LEU A 80 33.01 -54.14 -6.66
N PRO A 81 34.16 -54.50 -7.25
CA PRO A 81 35.36 -53.66 -7.25
C PRO A 81 35.10 -52.36 -8.02
N LYS A 82 35.83 -51.27 -7.70
CA LYS A 82 35.59 -49.90 -8.23
C LYS A 82 35.46 -49.82 -9.76
N TRP A 83 36.11 -50.70 -10.51
CA TRP A 83 36.07 -50.73 -11.98
C TRP A 83 34.83 -51.43 -12.57
N ALA A 84 34.05 -52.14 -11.75
CA ALA A 84 32.86 -52.90 -12.12
C ALA A 84 31.56 -52.35 -11.51
N GLN A 85 31.64 -51.22 -10.80
CA GLN A 85 30.46 -50.58 -10.24
C GLN A 85 29.52 -50.12 -11.35
N ILE A 86 28.25 -50.47 -11.21
CA ILE A 86 27.24 -50.14 -12.21
C ILE A 86 26.91 -48.65 -12.03
N PRO A 87 27.10 -47.81 -13.08
CA PRO A 87 26.74 -46.40 -13.01
C PRO A 87 25.21 -46.31 -12.90
N LEU A 88 24.73 -45.98 -11.70
CA LEU A 88 23.33 -45.61 -11.47
C LEU A 88 23.12 -44.29 -12.24
N GLY A 89 22.42 -44.35 -13.38
CA GLY A 89 22.33 -43.22 -14.30
C GLY A 89 21.73 -41.99 -13.63
N ASN A 90 22.45 -40.86 -13.66
CA ASN A 90 22.03 -39.47 -13.36
C ASN A 90 21.03 -39.21 -12.21
N HIS A 91 20.77 -40.15 -11.32
CA HIS A 91 20.11 -39.87 -10.05
C HIS A 91 21.21 -39.44 -9.11
N GLU A 92 21.22 -38.14 -8.80
CA GLU A 92 22.12 -37.58 -7.79
C GLU A 92 21.96 -38.41 -6.51
N ARG A 93 23.09 -38.92 -6.01
CA ARG A 93 23.11 -39.69 -4.76
C ARG A 93 22.41 -38.87 -3.67
N PRO A 94 21.49 -39.44 -2.89
CA PRO A 94 20.86 -38.74 -1.79
C PRO A 94 21.88 -38.11 -0.85
N GLN A 95 21.60 -36.90 -0.39
CA GLN A 95 22.48 -36.11 0.47
C GLN A 95 21.78 -35.76 1.79
N THR A 96 22.55 -35.63 2.86
CA THR A 96 22.04 -35.05 4.12
C THR A 96 21.86 -33.53 3.97
N LEU A 97 21.05 -32.92 4.83
CA LEU A 97 20.89 -31.45 4.84
C LEU A 97 22.23 -30.73 5.03
N THR A 98 23.13 -31.28 5.86
CA THR A 98 24.47 -30.75 6.09
C THR A 98 25.33 -30.81 4.83
N GLU A 99 25.29 -31.92 4.10
CA GLU A 99 26.00 -32.07 2.82
C GLU A 99 25.47 -31.10 1.75
N ILE A 100 24.15 -30.91 1.69
CA ILE A 100 23.52 -29.93 0.80
C ILE A 100 24.03 -28.51 1.14
N GLN A 101 23.98 -28.12 2.40
CA GLN A 101 24.45 -26.80 2.87
C GLN A 101 25.95 -26.59 2.59
N LEU A 102 26.77 -27.62 2.75
CA LEU A 102 28.20 -27.59 2.45
C LEU A 102 28.43 -27.38 0.95
N SER A 103 27.73 -28.15 0.09
CA SER A 103 27.85 -28.04 -1.37
C SER A 103 27.46 -26.65 -1.90
N LEU A 104 26.43 -26.02 -1.32
CA LEU A 104 26.02 -24.66 -1.64
C LEU A 104 27.08 -23.65 -1.21
N SER A 105 27.66 -23.85 -0.02
CA SER A 105 28.71 -22.96 0.51
C SER A 105 29.98 -23.00 -0.37
N GLU A 106 30.36 -24.16 -0.89
CA GLU A 106 31.47 -24.31 -1.86
C GLU A 106 31.21 -23.52 -3.16
N GLN A 107 29.93 -23.39 -3.55
CA GLN A 107 29.49 -22.60 -4.71
C GLN A 107 29.29 -21.11 -4.38
N LYS A 108 29.65 -20.66 -3.16
CA LYS A 108 29.39 -19.30 -2.66
C LYS A 108 27.91 -18.92 -2.59
N GLN A 109 27.04 -19.92 -2.52
CA GLN A 109 25.61 -19.78 -2.28
C GLN A 109 25.31 -20.03 -0.80
N ILE A 110 24.18 -19.49 -0.33
CA ILE A 110 23.76 -19.55 1.07
C ILE A 110 22.40 -20.25 1.11
N ALA A 111 22.32 -21.34 1.87
CA ALA A 111 21.06 -22.03 2.11
C ALA A 111 20.16 -21.22 3.04
N GLY A 112 18.91 -21.02 2.66
CA GLY A 112 17.86 -20.41 3.48
C GLY A 112 17.30 -21.35 4.54
N ALA A 113 16.26 -20.87 5.23
CA ALA A 113 15.46 -21.72 6.11
C ALA A 113 14.65 -22.75 5.29
N THR A 114 14.57 -23.98 5.79
CA THR A 114 13.76 -25.04 5.18
C THR A 114 12.27 -24.79 5.42
N LEU A 115 11.49 -24.76 4.35
CA LEU A 115 10.04 -24.62 4.39
C LEU A 115 9.40 -25.97 4.08
N PHE A 116 8.88 -26.67 5.09
CA PHE A 116 8.27 -27.99 4.89
C PHE A 116 7.00 -27.88 4.04
N LEU A 117 6.85 -28.77 3.06
CA LEU A 117 5.70 -28.80 2.15
C LEU A 117 4.52 -29.59 2.75
N ASP A 118 4.82 -30.41 3.74
CA ASP A 118 3.88 -31.18 4.55
C ASP A 118 4.40 -31.13 5.99
N GLU A 119 3.71 -30.39 6.86
CA GLU A 119 4.12 -30.20 8.26
C GLU A 119 4.04 -31.48 9.09
N GLU A 120 3.14 -32.41 8.74
CA GLU A 120 2.93 -33.65 9.48
C GLU A 120 3.94 -34.72 9.06
N ALA A 121 4.15 -34.88 7.76
CA ALA A 121 5.02 -35.92 7.24
C ALA A 121 6.50 -35.50 7.23
N GLN A 122 6.79 -34.20 7.10
CA GLN A 122 8.15 -33.62 6.96
C GLN A 122 9.05 -34.35 5.93
N ASN A 123 8.43 -35.03 4.97
CA ASN A 123 9.12 -35.83 3.96
C ASN A 123 9.62 -34.99 2.78
N SER A 124 9.24 -33.71 2.72
CA SER A 124 9.71 -32.80 1.67
C SER A 124 9.73 -31.36 2.14
N PHE A 125 10.69 -30.59 1.62
CA PHE A 125 10.86 -29.18 1.95
C PHE A 125 11.35 -28.37 0.75
N LEU A 126 10.97 -27.10 0.73
CA LEU A 126 11.54 -26.08 -0.13
C LEU A 126 12.73 -25.42 0.57
N LEU A 127 13.85 -25.30 -0.14
CA LEU A 127 15.07 -24.64 0.27
C LEU A 127 15.32 -23.43 -0.64
N PRO A 128 15.19 -22.21 -0.11
CA PRO A 128 15.61 -21.01 -0.83
C PRO A 128 17.13 -20.94 -0.89
N ILE A 129 17.69 -20.52 -2.02
CA ILE A 129 19.12 -20.35 -2.22
C ILE A 129 19.39 -18.87 -2.44
N PHE A 130 20.28 -18.35 -1.61
CA PHE A 130 20.68 -16.95 -1.63
C PHE A 130 22.09 -16.77 -2.19
N GLN A 131 22.33 -15.62 -2.80
CA GLN A 131 23.66 -15.18 -3.20
C GLN A 131 23.95 -13.80 -2.62
N LYS A 132 25.23 -13.53 -2.28
CA LYS A 132 25.66 -12.19 -1.86
C LYS A 132 25.81 -11.28 -3.07
N ARG A 133 25.15 -10.13 -3.01
CA ARG A 133 25.25 -9.08 -4.03
C ARG A 133 26.57 -8.32 -3.90
N ALA A 134 27.14 -7.92 -5.04
CA ALA A 134 28.28 -7.02 -5.07
C ALA A 134 27.82 -5.59 -4.75
N ASN A 135 28.62 -4.83 -4.00
CA ASN A 135 28.40 -3.39 -3.73
C ASN A 135 27.06 -3.02 -3.06
N CYS A 136 26.51 -3.90 -2.20
CA CYS A 136 25.29 -3.63 -1.43
C CYS A 136 25.59 -2.92 -0.09
N GLN A 137 24.71 -2.01 0.32
CA GLN A 137 24.77 -1.34 1.63
C GLN A 137 23.76 -1.93 2.65
N SER A 138 22.60 -2.41 2.17
CA SER A 138 21.57 -3.10 2.94
C SER A 138 20.96 -4.26 2.11
N ASP A 139 20.36 -5.25 2.78
CA ASP A 139 19.74 -6.44 2.15
C ASP A 139 20.64 -7.16 1.15
N CYS A 140 21.88 -7.42 1.56
CA CYS A 140 22.96 -7.92 0.71
C CYS A 140 22.79 -9.34 0.13
N GLN A 141 21.67 -10.00 0.41
CA GLN A 141 21.37 -11.33 -0.09
C GLN A 141 20.16 -11.27 -1.00
N GLU A 142 20.24 -11.93 -2.14
CA GLU A 142 19.13 -12.10 -3.08
C GLU A 142 18.84 -13.58 -3.29
N ILE A 143 17.57 -13.93 -3.50
CA ILE A 143 17.13 -15.27 -3.83
C ILE A 143 17.43 -15.50 -5.31
N VAL A 144 18.30 -16.46 -5.61
CA VAL A 144 18.70 -16.81 -6.98
C VAL A 144 18.05 -18.11 -7.46
N GLU A 145 17.60 -18.97 -6.54
CA GLU A 145 17.01 -20.26 -6.87
C GLU A 145 16.14 -20.78 -5.72
N LEU A 146 15.11 -21.55 -6.05
CA LEU A 146 14.35 -22.36 -5.11
C LEU A 146 14.54 -23.83 -5.45
N ARG A 147 14.90 -24.66 -4.46
CA ARG A 147 15.00 -26.12 -4.64
C ARG A 147 14.00 -26.84 -3.75
N VAL A 148 13.41 -27.92 -4.24
CA VAL A 148 12.60 -28.84 -3.42
C VAL A 148 13.39 -30.11 -3.24
N TYR A 149 13.51 -30.53 -1.98
CA TYR A 149 14.11 -31.79 -1.59
C TYR A 149 13.04 -32.72 -1.04
N GLN A 150 13.20 -34.00 -1.33
CA GLN A 150 12.32 -35.07 -0.86
C GLN A 150 13.15 -36.12 -0.17
N ARG A 151 12.59 -36.73 0.88
CA ARG A 151 13.24 -37.80 1.61
C ARG A 151 13.46 -38.98 0.67
N SER A 152 14.66 -39.54 0.72
CA SER A 152 15.00 -40.72 -0.06
C SER A 152 14.35 -41.96 0.55
N ASP A 153 13.73 -42.76 -0.31
CA ASP A 153 13.18 -44.08 0.04
C ASP A 153 14.19 -45.21 -0.21
N ASP A 154 15.43 -44.88 -0.57
CA ASP A 154 16.48 -45.85 -0.88
C ASP A 154 16.83 -46.68 0.35
N LEU A 155 16.63 -48.00 0.26
CA LEU A 155 16.87 -48.96 1.34
C LEU A 155 18.29 -48.87 1.94
N GLU A 156 19.27 -48.44 1.15
CA GLU A 156 20.65 -48.26 1.61
C GLU A 156 20.80 -47.15 2.67
N PHE A 157 19.97 -46.12 2.60
CA PHE A 157 20.04 -44.94 3.46
C PHE A 157 18.98 -44.96 4.58
N GLN A 158 17.94 -45.79 4.48
CA GLN A 158 16.92 -45.94 5.53
C GLN A 158 17.48 -46.43 6.88
N SER A 159 18.60 -47.18 6.88
CA SER A 159 19.25 -47.68 8.10
C SER A 159 20.25 -46.70 8.71
N GLN A 160 20.51 -45.57 8.06
CA GLN A 160 21.43 -44.55 8.57
C GLN A 160 20.73 -43.69 9.63
N PRO A 161 21.46 -43.16 10.63
CA PRO A 161 20.87 -42.30 11.66
C PRO A 161 20.45 -40.92 11.12
N GLU A 162 21.05 -40.49 10.00
CA GLU A 162 20.78 -39.21 9.35
C GLU A 162 19.72 -39.37 8.26
N THR A 163 18.90 -38.34 8.06
CA THR A 163 17.90 -38.33 6.97
C THR A 163 18.56 -37.88 5.67
N TYR A 164 18.37 -38.66 4.62
CA TYR A 164 18.88 -38.40 3.28
C TYR A 164 17.77 -37.89 2.35
N TYR A 165 18.11 -36.98 1.46
CA TYR A 165 17.19 -36.32 0.55
C TYR A 165 17.71 -36.34 -0.89
N HIS A 166 16.80 -36.49 -1.85
CA HIS A 166 17.06 -36.24 -3.27
C HIS A 166 16.53 -34.86 -3.67
N LEU A 167 17.25 -34.20 -4.59
CA LEU A 167 16.76 -33.00 -5.25
C LEU A 167 15.61 -33.39 -6.17
N ALA A 168 14.41 -32.88 -5.89
CA ALA A 168 13.20 -33.25 -6.60
C ALA A 168 12.88 -32.27 -7.75
N THR A 169 13.07 -30.97 -7.52
CA THR A 169 12.95 -29.93 -8.56
C THR A 169 13.69 -28.67 -8.15
N GLN A 170 14.05 -27.85 -9.13
CA GLN A 170 14.62 -26.52 -8.89
C GLN A 170 13.98 -25.49 -9.82
N LEU A 171 13.91 -24.25 -9.35
CA LEU A 171 13.39 -23.11 -10.09
C LEU A 171 14.38 -21.94 -9.93
N PRO A 172 15.12 -21.55 -10.99
CA PRO A 172 15.92 -20.34 -10.95
C PRO A 172 15.01 -19.12 -10.82
N ILE A 173 15.44 -18.15 -10.02
CA ILE A 173 14.72 -16.90 -9.78
C ILE A 173 15.51 -15.77 -10.43
N THR A 174 14.87 -15.06 -11.34
CA THR A 174 15.37 -13.81 -11.89
C THR A 174 14.83 -12.66 -11.08
N ASP A 175 15.61 -11.61 -10.91
CA ASP A 175 15.17 -10.39 -10.26
C ASP A 175 14.00 -9.71 -10.99
N ALA A 176 13.26 -8.87 -10.27
CA ALA A 176 12.19 -8.09 -10.84
C ALA A 176 12.75 -6.85 -11.57
N GLU A 177 12.17 -6.50 -12.71
CA GLU A 177 12.53 -5.25 -13.40
C GLU A 177 11.93 -4.03 -12.68
N GLU A 178 12.69 -2.95 -12.57
CA GLU A 178 12.19 -1.68 -12.03
C GLU A 178 10.98 -1.15 -12.83
N SER A 179 11.03 -1.31 -14.15
CA SER A 179 9.95 -0.93 -15.07
C SER A 179 8.60 -1.56 -14.69
N PHE A 180 8.61 -2.81 -14.21
CA PHE A 180 7.41 -3.52 -13.78
C PHE A 180 6.82 -2.90 -12.51
N VAL A 181 7.65 -2.58 -11.53
CA VAL A 181 7.23 -1.93 -10.28
C VAL A 181 6.70 -0.51 -10.56
N ASP A 182 7.34 0.23 -11.46
CA ASP A 182 6.96 1.60 -11.79
C ASP A 182 5.76 1.68 -12.76
N SER A 183 5.51 0.65 -13.58
CA SER A 183 4.37 0.63 -14.52
C SER A 183 2.99 0.65 -13.84
N THR A 184 2.91 0.27 -12.56
CA THR A 184 1.69 0.40 -11.75
C THR A 184 1.33 1.86 -11.41
N TRP A 185 2.25 2.81 -11.64
CA TRP A 185 2.09 4.21 -11.25
C TRP A 185 1.45 5.10 -12.32
N VAL A 186 1.70 4.82 -13.60
CA VAL A 186 1.37 5.78 -14.66
C VAL A 186 0.99 5.08 -15.94
N LYS A 187 -0.26 5.25 -16.38
CA LYS A 187 -0.65 5.11 -17.79
C LYS A 187 -0.13 6.28 -18.65
N ALA A 188 1.05 6.83 -18.33
CA ALA A 188 1.69 7.88 -19.10
C ALA A 188 2.90 7.31 -19.84
N THR A 189 2.85 7.51 -21.14
CA THR A 189 3.97 7.63 -22.06
C THR A 189 5.18 8.32 -21.41
N SER A 190 6.17 7.53 -21.01
CA SER A 190 7.55 7.97 -20.90
C SER A 190 8.41 6.95 -21.63
N GLU A 191 8.71 7.26 -22.90
CA GLU A 191 9.83 6.72 -23.64
C GLU A 191 11.12 7.31 -23.05
N ASN A 192 11.57 6.82 -21.90
CA ASN A 192 12.96 7.02 -21.47
C ASN A 192 13.47 5.66 -20.97
N GLN A 193 14.14 4.97 -21.89
CA GLN A 193 14.95 3.78 -21.62
C GLN A 193 16.25 4.24 -20.97
N ASP A 194 16.26 4.43 -19.65
CA ASP A 194 17.50 4.66 -18.90
C ASP A 194 17.62 3.64 -17.78
N ALA A 195 18.60 2.73 -17.95
CA ALA A 195 19.05 1.65 -17.06
C ALA A 195 18.00 0.61 -16.62
N GLU A 196 18.22 -0.64 -17.04
CA GLU A 196 17.53 -1.84 -16.57
C GLU A 196 17.95 -2.13 -15.12
N ILE A 197 17.39 -1.40 -14.15
CA ILE A 197 17.69 -1.62 -12.73
C ILE A 197 16.95 -2.88 -12.27
N SER A 198 17.75 -3.88 -11.89
CA SER A 198 17.32 -5.15 -11.34
C SER A 198 16.96 -4.99 -9.86
N LEU A 199 15.77 -5.43 -9.47
CA LEU A 199 15.25 -5.34 -8.12
C LEU A 199 15.27 -6.73 -7.43
N PRO A 200 16.05 -6.90 -6.35
CA PRO A 200 16.30 -8.20 -5.72
C PRO A 200 15.07 -8.72 -4.97
N LEU A 201 14.92 -10.05 -4.94
CA LEU A 201 13.98 -10.72 -4.03
C LEU A 201 14.74 -11.25 -2.82
N THR A 202 14.28 -10.95 -1.61
CA THR A 202 15.04 -11.21 -0.37
C THR A 202 14.30 -12.12 0.60
N GLU A 203 13.00 -12.32 0.41
CA GLU A 203 12.15 -13.11 1.30
C GLU A 203 11.30 -14.10 0.50
N VAL A 204 11.10 -15.29 1.07
CA VAL A 204 10.12 -16.27 0.61
C VAL A 204 9.38 -16.83 1.82
N LYS A 205 8.05 -16.87 1.72
CA LYS A 205 7.18 -17.39 2.78
C LYS A 205 6.04 -18.22 2.22
N PRO A 206 5.62 -19.28 2.92
CA PRO A 206 4.36 -19.95 2.61
C PRO A 206 3.19 -19.02 2.95
N PHE A 207 2.05 -19.25 2.30
CA PHE A 207 0.81 -18.61 2.74
C PHE A 207 0.29 -19.29 4.02
N GLU A 208 0.08 -18.52 5.08
CA GLU A 208 -0.41 -19.02 6.38
C GLU A 208 -1.91 -19.40 6.36
N ASP A 209 -2.66 -18.90 5.38
CA ASP A 209 -4.09 -19.18 5.19
C ASP A 209 -4.35 -20.49 4.44
N HIS A 210 -5.52 -21.11 4.65
CA HIS A 210 -6.01 -22.22 3.82
C HIS A 210 -6.03 -21.83 2.33
N THR A 211 -5.05 -22.31 1.57
CA THR A 211 -4.91 -22.05 0.14
C THR A 211 -5.84 -22.95 -0.68
N PRO A 212 -6.31 -22.53 -1.87
CA PRO A 212 -7.11 -23.38 -2.73
C PRO A 212 -6.22 -24.43 -3.42
N SER A 213 -6.74 -25.65 -3.61
CA SER A 213 -6.14 -26.82 -4.28
C SER A 213 -5.16 -27.69 -3.47
N SER A 214 -4.89 -28.90 -3.96
CA SER A 214 -3.85 -29.80 -3.43
C SER A 214 -2.47 -29.34 -3.92
N GLY A 215 -1.74 -28.61 -3.10
CA GLY A 215 -0.35 -28.22 -3.36
C GLY A 215 0.10 -27.14 -2.37
N ALA A 216 1.34 -26.68 -2.53
CA ALA A 216 1.90 -25.65 -1.65
C ALA A 216 2.11 -24.34 -2.41
N TRP A 217 1.74 -23.23 -1.79
CA TRP A 217 1.85 -21.89 -2.38
C TRP A 217 2.78 -21.02 -1.54
N PHE A 218 3.58 -20.21 -2.23
CA PHE A 218 4.54 -19.30 -1.61
C PHE A 218 4.45 -17.94 -2.30
N TYR A 219 4.81 -16.89 -1.56
CA TYR A 219 5.15 -15.61 -2.17
C TYR A 219 6.63 -15.31 -1.95
N LEU A 220 7.27 -14.79 -2.99
CA LEU A 220 8.57 -14.15 -2.91
C LEU A 220 8.35 -12.65 -2.81
N ARG A 221 9.21 -11.98 -2.04
CA ARG A 221 9.12 -10.56 -1.79
C ARG A 221 10.50 -9.90 -1.83
N GLY A 222 10.56 -8.77 -2.52
CA GLY A 222 11.54 -7.71 -2.36
C GLY A 222 10.84 -6.45 -1.87
N GLN A 223 11.63 -5.50 -1.36
CA GLN A 223 11.13 -4.20 -0.92
C GLN A 223 11.99 -3.09 -1.52
N ARG A 224 11.35 -2.00 -1.89
CA ARG A 224 12.00 -0.78 -2.37
C ARG A 224 11.53 0.41 -1.56
N GLN A 225 12.47 1.20 -1.08
CA GLN A 225 12.17 2.51 -0.51
C GLN A 225 11.79 3.49 -1.63
N GLN A 226 10.69 4.22 -1.45
CA GLN A 226 10.19 5.15 -2.46
C GLN A 226 11.19 6.31 -2.62
N GLY A 227 11.83 6.43 -3.78
CA GLY A 227 12.70 7.57 -4.10
C GLY A 227 11.88 8.83 -4.41
N THR A 228 12.39 9.99 -3.99
CA THR A 228 12.07 11.44 -4.21
C THR A 228 11.09 11.95 -5.30
N SER A 229 10.24 11.12 -5.92
CA SER A 229 9.21 11.57 -6.87
C SER A 229 8.02 12.21 -6.14
N ALA A 230 7.61 13.37 -6.65
CA ALA A 230 6.82 14.44 -6.02
C ALA A 230 5.36 14.14 -5.61
N ILE A 231 4.98 12.88 -5.36
CA ILE A 231 3.63 12.52 -4.89
C ILE A 231 3.70 11.60 -3.65
N ALA A 232 4.78 11.69 -2.88
CA ALA A 232 4.86 11.13 -1.54
C ALA A 232 4.11 12.04 -0.55
N SER A 233 2.77 12.05 -0.62
CA SER A 233 1.93 12.56 0.45
C SER A 233 1.60 11.41 1.40
N SER A 234 2.15 11.47 2.62
CA SER A 234 1.91 10.63 3.81
C SER A 234 2.57 9.24 3.85
N GLY A 235 3.52 9.05 4.78
CA GLY A 235 3.85 7.78 5.45
C GLY A 235 3.94 6.51 4.60
N ALA A 236 4.46 6.57 3.38
CA ALA A 236 4.44 5.44 2.46
C ALA A 236 5.28 4.25 2.99
N GLN A 237 4.63 3.12 3.23
CA GLN A 237 5.30 1.84 3.42
C GLN A 237 6.21 1.54 2.21
N PRO A 238 7.33 0.83 2.40
CA PRO A 238 8.17 0.44 1.28
C PRO A 238 7.35 -0.36 0.26
N ILE A 239 7.54 -0.05 -1.01
CA ILE A 239 6.88 -0.73 -2.12
C ILE A 239 7.32 -2.20 -2.06
N ALA A 240 6.34 -3.09 -1.91
CA ALA A 240 6.59 -4.53 -1.94
C ALA A 240 6.37 -5.04 -3.36
N TYR A 241 7.19 -5.99 -3.81
CA TYR A 241 7.04 -6.64 -5.10
C TYR A 241 7.55 -8.08 -5.05
N GLY A 242 7.16 -8.91 -6.00
CA GLY A 242 7.77 -10.23 -6.19
C GLY A 242 6.92 -11.19 -6.98
N TYR A 243 6.99 -12.47 -6.64
CA TYR A 243 6.36 -13.55 -7.38
C TYR A 243 5.48 -14.44 -6.51
N ILE A 244 4.46 -15.02 -7.12
CA ILE A 244 3.67 -16.11 -6.56
C ILE A 244 4.21 -17.42 -7.12
N ILE A 245 4.56 -18.35 -6.24
CA ILE A 245 5.11 -19.66 -6.60
C ILE A 245 4.13 -20.75 -6.17
N TYR A 246 3.94 -21.74 -7.03
CA TYR A 246 3.13 -22.92 -6.78
C TYR A 246 3.98 -24.18 -6.91
N TYR A 247 3.89 -25.06 -5.92
CA TYR A 247 4.43 -26.41 -5.97
C TYR A 247 3.30 -27.43 -6.17
N ASN A 248 3.46 -28.24 -7.23
CA ASN A 248 2.56 -29.34 -7.53
C ASN A 248 3.09 -30.66 -6.95
N PRO A 249 2.47 -31.22 -5.90
CA PRO A 249 2.95 -32.45 -5.25
C PRO A 249 2.79 -33.70 -6.11
N GLN A 250 1.84 -33.74 -7.05
CA GLN A 250 1.58 -34.92 -7.89
C GLN A 250 2.63 -35.07 -9.01
N ARG A 251 3.29 -33.97 -9.37
CA ARG A 251 4.26 -33.91 -10.48
C ARG A 251 5.63 -33.42 -10.04
N THR A 252 5.78 -33.11 -8.76
CA THR A 252 7.05 -32.73 -8.14
C THR A 252 7.70 -31.53 -8.84
N ASN A 253 6.93 -30.49 -9.15
CA ASN A 253 7.39 -29.36 -9.97
C ASN A 253 7.03 -28.01 -9.32
N LEU A 254 7.93 -27.03 -9.47
CA LEU A 254 7.77 -25.64 -9.06
C LEU A 254 7.42 -24.74 -10.26
N HIS A 255 6.46 -23.85 -10.05
CA HIS A 255 6.05 -22.88 -11.07
C HIS A 255 5.96 -21.48 -10.50
N GLN A 256 6.56 -20.53 -11.21
CA GLN A 256 6.20 -19.12 -11.07
C GLN A 256 4.85 -18.87 -11.76
N MET A 257 3.90 -18.38 -10.99
CA MET A 257 2.50 -18.23 -11.39
C MET A 257 2.17 -16.81 -11.82
N LEU A 258 2.62 -15.82 -11.04
CA LEU A 258 2.25 -14.41 -11.21
C LEU A 258 3.33 -13.51 -10.63
N SER A 259 3.57 -12.36 -11.26
CA SER A 259 4.34 -11.25 -10.68
C SER A 259 3.40 -10.23 -10.03
N TRP A 260 3.83 -9.62 -8.94
CA TRP A 260 3.00 -8.69 -8.18
C TRP A 260 3.80 -7.52 -7.63
N SER A 261 3.10 -6.41 -7.40
CA SER A 261 3.59 -5.26 -6.64
C SER A 261 2.48 -4.72 -5.73
N SER A 262 2.85 -3.99 -4.67
CA SER A 262 1.94 -3.32 -3.74
C SER A 262 2.59 -2.03 -3.24
N LEU A 263 1.94 -0.91 -3.53
CA LEU A 263 2.39 0.43 -3.12
C LEU A 263 2.14 0.71 -1.65
N SER A 264 1.16 0.02 -1.06
CA SER A 264 0.87 0.07 0.37
C SER A 264 1.73 -0.93 1.17
N GLY A 265 2.62 -1.67 0.52
CA GLY A 265 3.53 -2.64 1.14
C GLY A 265 2.86 -3.94 1.59
N HIS A 266 1.55 -4.08 1.38
CA HIS A 266 0.77 -5.26 1.73
C HIS A 266 1.18 -6.46 0.88
N THR A 267 1.26 -7.63 1.52
CA THR A 267 1.51 -8.89 0.82
C THR A 267 0.22 -9.43 0.19
N PRO A 268 0.31 -10.20 -0.91
CA PRO A 268 -0.81 -10.96 -1.44
C PRO A 268 -1.42 -11.85 -0.36
N LYS A 269 -2.72 -12.11 -0.45
CA LYS A 269 -3.44 -12.96 0.50
C LYS A 269 -4.52 -13.80 -0.17
N TRP A 270 -4.82 -14.95 0.41
CA TRP A 270 -5.94 -15.79 -0.01
C TRP A 270 -7.19 -15.44 0.79
N GLN A 271 -8.21 -14.92 0.13
CA GLN A 271 -9.47 -14.57 0.78
C GLN A 271 -10.65 -14.95 -0.10
N GLN A 272 -11.77 -15.32 0.52
CA GLN A 272 -13.00 -15.59 -0.22
C GLN A 272 -13.64 -14.28 -0.66
N VAL A 273 -13.55 -14.00 -1.96
CA VAL A 273 -14.16 -12.85 -2.64
C VAL A 273 -15.46 -13.28 -3.32
N THR A 274 -15.45 -14.40 -4.04
CA THR A 274 -16.67 -14.91 -4.67
C THR A 274 -17.39 -15.87 -3.73
N GLY A 275 -18.72 -15.90 -3.79
CA GLY A 275 -19.55 -16.76 -2.92
C GLY A 275 -19.40 -18.27 -3.14
N GLY A 276 -18.44 -18.73 -3.94
CA GLY A 276 -18.26 -20.13 -4.36
C GLY A 276 -17.52 -21.04 -3.38
N GLY A 277 -17.07 -20.52 -2.22
CA GLY A 277 -16.40 -21.29 -1.16
C GLY A 277 -14.90 -21.53 -1.37
N ALA A 278 -14.40 -21.41 -2.60
CA ALA A 278 -12.97 -21.33 -2.87
C ALA A 278 -12.43 -19.93 -2.54
N LYS A 279 -11.23 -19.85 -1.96
CA LYS A 279 -10.55 -18.55 -1.78
C LYS A 279 -9.90 -18.09 -3.08
N GLU A 280 -9.83 -16.79 -3.29
CA GLU A 280 -9.11 -16.14 -4.38
C GLU A 280 -7.85 -15.46 -3.89
N LEU A 281 -6.84 -15.35 -4.76
CA LEU A 281 -5.65 -14.58 -4.47
C LEU A 281 -5.96 -13.11 -4.69
N VAL A 282 -5.76 -12.29 -3.68
CA VAL A 282 -5.98 -10.85 -3.74
C VAL A 282 -4.69 -10.09 -3.53
N ILE A 283 -4.44 -9.17 -4.46
CA ILE A 283 -3.28 -8.28 -4.46
C ILE A 283 -3.78 -6.86 -4.31
N ASP A 284 -3.30 -6.17 -3.27
CA ASP A 284 -3.69 -4.79 -2.98
C ASP A 284 -2.64 -3.80 -3.50
N GLN A 285 -3.05 -3.03 -4.51
CA GLN A 285 -2.28 -1.97 -5.17
C GLN A 285 -2.88 -0.58 -4.92
N THR A 286 -3.73 -0.45 -3.91
CA THR A 286 -4.42 0.79 -3.55
C THR A 286 -3.43 1.94 -3.30
N VAL A 287 -3.74 3.12 -3.82
CA VAL A 287 -2.95 4.35 -3.65
C VAL A 287 -3.81 5.43 -3.02
N GLY A 288 -3.53 5.77 -1.76
CA GLY A 288 -4.33 6.74 -1.00
C GLY A 288 -5.80 6.33 -0.96
N LEU A 289 -6.67 7.18 -1.52
CA LEU A 289 -8.11 6.95 -1.60
C LEU A 289 -8.55 6.15 -2.83
N GLU A 290 -7.65 5.84 -3.78
CA GLU A 290 -8.00 5.16 -5.03
C GLU A 290 -7.76 3.65 -4.88
N PRO A 291 -8.83 2.83 -4.73
CA PRO A 291 -8.65 1.39 -4.58
C PRO A 291 -8.22 0.75 -5.88
N HIS A 292 -7.23 -0.13 -5.79
CA HIS A 292 -6.80 -0.97 -6.91
C HIS A 292 -6.53 -2.37 -6.39
N LEU A 293 -7.52 -3.25 -6.49
CA LEU A 293 -7.41 -4.64 -6.07
C LEU A 293 -7.46 -5.54 -7.31
N GLN A 294 -6.49 -6.45 -7.41
CA GLN A 294 -6.53 -7.53 -8.38
C GLN A 294 -6.94 -8.82 -7.69
N VAL A 295 -7.86 -9.57 -8.30
CA VAL A 295 -8.39 -10.81 -7.73
C VAL A 295 -8.24 -11.93 -8.76
N TYR A 296 -7.57 -13.01 -8.36
CA TYR A 296 -7.27 -14.16 -9.22
C TYR A 296 -7.92 -15.44 -8.69
N GLN A 297 -8.64 -16.12 -9.58
CA GLN A 297 -9.24 -17.43 -9.32
C GLN A 297 -8.30 -18.55 -9.74
N VAL A 298 -8.24 -19.62 -8.95
CA VAL A 298 -7.51 -20.84 -9.32
C VAL A 298 -8.39 -21.66 -10.27
N LYS A 299 -7.95 -21.80 -11.52
CA LYS A 299 -8.64 -22.59 -12.54
C LYS A 299 -7.83 -23.82 -12.91
N SER A 300 -8.48 -24.97 -12.96
CA SER A 300 -7.84 -26.19 -13.48
C SER A 300 -7.81 -26.15 -15.01
N ILE A 301 -6.66 -26.46 -15.58
CA ILE A 301 -6.46 -26.54 -17.03
C ILE A 301 -5.92 -27.91 -17.43
N LYS A 302 -6.24 -28.33 -18.66
CA LYS A 302 -5.84 -29.63 -19.21
C LYS A 302 -4.41 -29.60 -19.76
N LEU A 303 -3.46 -29.02 -19.01
CA LEU A 303 -2.03 -29.06 -19.34
C LEU A 303 -1.32 -30.00 -18.37
N PHE A 304 -0.58 -30.97 -18.92
CA PHE A 304 0.04 -32.04 -18.13
C PHE A 304 1.06 -31.54 -17.09
N LEU A 305 1.87 -30.53 -17.46
CA LEU A 305 2.90 -29.97 -16.59
C LEU A 305 2.42 -28.79 -15.74
N LYS A 306 1.32 -28.12 -16.10
CA LYS A 306 0.76 -26.97 -15.38
C LYS A 306 -0.75 -27.18 -15.22
N PRO A 307 -1.21 -27.99 -14.25
CA PRO A 307 -2.62 -28.35 -14.15
C PRO A 307 -3.50 -27.22 -13.59
N VAL A 308 -2.90 -26.14 -13.10
CA VAL A 308 -3.58 -24.98 -12.52
C VAL A 308 -3.05 -23.68 -13.12
N GLN A 309 -3.92 -22.68 -13.23
CA GLN A 309 -3.57 -21.30 -13.58
C GLN A 309 -4.30 -20.32 -12.66
N LEU A 310 -3.72 -19.13 -12.50
CA LEU A 310 -4.38 -17.98 -11.90
C LEU A 310 -5.05 -17.16 -13.01
N GLU A 311 -6.38 -17.08 -12.99
CA GLU A 311 -7.17 -16.28 -13.93
C GLU A 311 -7.69 -15.02 -13.22
N GLU A 312 -7.33 -13.85 -13.73
CA GLU A 312 -7.80 -12.57 -13.17
C GLU A 312 -9.32 -12.40 -13.43
N ILE A 313 -10.05 -11.97 -12.41
CA ILE A 313 -11.42 -11.48 -12.59
C ILE A 313 -11.30 -10.09 -13.23
N THR A 314 -11.58 -10.00 -14.53
CA THR A 314 -11.51 -8.74 -15.28
C THR A 314 -12.90 -8.17 -15.53
N LEU A 315 -13.00 -6.85 -15.72
CA LEU A 315 -14.24 -6.18 -16.14
C LEU A 315 -14.40 -6.12 -17.67
N ILE A 316 -13.48 -6.72 -18.42
CA ILE A 316 -13.46 -6.73 -19.89
C ILE A 316 -12.99 -8.13 -20.36
N PRO A 317 -13.77 -8.83 -21.20
CA PRO A 317 -15.07 -8.45 -21.74
C PRO A 317 -16.20 -8.49 -20.68
N PRO A 318 -17.34 -7.83 -20.92
CA PRO A 318 -18.50 -7.95 -20.04
C PRO A 318 -19.03 -9.40 -20.04
N ALA A 319 -19.33 -9.95 -18.87
CA ALA A 319 -19.90 -11.31 -18.77
C ALA A 319 -21.34 -11.41 -19.30
N LEU A 320 -22.05 -10.28 -19.41
CA LEU A 320 -23.39 -10.18 -20.00
C LEU A 320 -23.41 -9.11 -21.09
N GLU A 321 -24.06 -9.42 -22.21
CA GLU A 321 -24.19 -8.49 -23.34
C GLU A 321 -25.21 -7.36 -23.12
N ASP A 322 -25.92 -7.40 -22.00
CA ASP A 322 -26.94 -6.43 -21.58
C ASP A 322 -26.39 -5.00 -21.46
N SER A 323 -27.11 -4.02 -22.00
CA SER A 323 -26.66 -2.62 -22.01
C SER A 323 -26.57 -2.00 -20.62
N ALA A 324 -27.50 -2.32 -19.71
CA ALA A 324 -27.46 -1.82 -18.34
C ALA A 324 -26.28 -2.42 -17.59
N TYR A 325 -26.00 -3.71 -17.82
CA TYR A 325 -24.82 -4.37 -17.26
C TYR A 325 -23.51 -3.74 -17.78
N LYS A 326 -23.39 -3.53 -19.10
CA LYS A 326 -22.23 -2.84 -19.70
C LYS A 326 -22.04 -1.43 -19.14
N ASN A 327 -23.12 -0.69 -18.92
CA ASN A 327 -23.07 0.64 -18.32
C ASN A 327 -22.61 0.60 -16.86
N ALA A 328 -23.05 -0.38 -16.07
CA ALA A 328 -22.57 -0.56 -14.70
C ALA A 328 -21.07 -0.90 -14.68
N LEU A 329 -20.60 -1.76 -15.57
CA LEU A 329 -19.15 -2.02 -15.72
C LEU A 329 -18.38 -0.78 -16.19
N LEU A 330 -18.96 0.04 -17.06
CA LEU A 330 -18.36 1.30 -17.48
C LEU A 330 -18.18 2.28 -16.30
N LEU A 331 -19.21 2.40 -15.43
CA LEU A 331 -19.11 3.17 -14.19
C LEU A 331 -17.99 2.63 -13.29
N ALA A 332 -17.95 1.33 -13.03
CA ALA A 332 -16.91 0.70 -12.21
C ALA A 332 -15.50 0.97 -12.75
N ARG A 333 -15.30 0.82 -14.06
CA ARG A 333 -14.02 1.08 -14.74
C ARG A 333 -13.58 2.53 -14.71
N SER A 334 -14.51 3.47 -14.50
CA SER A 334 -14.16 4.89 -14.25
C SER A 334 -13.75 5.16 -12.80
N GLY A 335 -13.92 4.16 -11.91
CA GLY A 335 -13.68 4.23 -10.47
C GLY A 335 -14.95 4.46 -9.64
N LEU A 336 -16.13 4.61 -10.27
CA LEU A 336 -17.42 4.76 -9.59
C LEU A 336 -17.96 3.41 -9.09
N TRP A 337 -17.22 2.81 -8.17
CA TRP A 337 -17.45 1.46 -7.66
C TRP A 337 -18.80 1.29 -6.96
N THR A 338 -19.15 2.18 -6.03
CA THR A 338 -20.41 2.09 -5.28
C THR A 338 -21.66 2.29 -6.15
N PRO A 339 -21.74 3.34 -7.02
CA PRO A 339 -22.85 3.47 -7.96
C PRO A 339 -22.99 2.28 -8.91
N ALA A 340 -21.86 1.74 -9.39
CA ALA A 340 -21.87 0.54 -10.22
C ALA A 340 -22.40 -0.68 -9.47
N PHE A 341 -21.96 -0.88 -8.22
CA PHE A 341 -22.40 -2.00 -7.40
C PHE A 341 -23.91 -1.96 -7.11
N GLU A 342 -24.44 -0.80 -6.73
CA GLU A 342 -25.87 -0.65 -6.46
C GLU A 342 -26.71 -0.89 -7.73
N TRP A 343 -26.24 -0.44 -8.90
CA TRP A 343 -26.90 -0.77 -10.16
C TRP A 343 -26.86 -2.27 -10.47
N LEU A 344 -25.71 -2.94 -10.26
CA LEU A 344 -25.61 -4.39 -10.45
C LEU A 344 -26.55 -5.16 -9.52
N LYS A 345 -26.76 -4.70 -8.28
CA LYS A 345 -27.76 -5.28 -7.37
C LYS A 345 -29.17 -5.19 -7.94
N ASP A 346 -29.53 -4.09 -8.57
CA ASP A 346 -30.86 -3.95 -9.19
C ASP A 346 -31.01 -4.84 -10.43
N ILE A 347 -29.96 -4.98 -11.25
CA ILE A 347 -29.94 -5.95 -12.36
C ILE A 347 -30.07 -7.38 -11.85
N GLN A 348 -29.37 -7.74 -10.77
CA GLN A 348 -29.47 -9.04 -10.13
C GLN A 348 -30.90 -9.33 -9.66
N LYS A 349 -31.56 -8.36 -9.01
CA LYS A 349 -32.98 -8.48 -8.59
C LYS A 349 -33.91 -8.67 -9.79
N GLN A 350 -33.74 -7.90 -10.86
CA GLN A 350 -34.52 -8.02 -12.10
C GLN A 350 -34.37 -9.41 -12.73
N ARG A 351 -33.22 -10.05 -12.53
CA ARG A 351 -32.91 -11.43 -12.96
C ARG A 351 -33.18 -12.48 -11.87
N GLN A 352 -34.06 -12.19 -10.91
CA GLN A 352 -34.48 -13.13 -9.86
C GLN A 352 -33.30 -13.70 -9.05
N ASN A 353 -32.27 -12.88 -8.81
CA ASN A 353 -31.03 -13.23 -8.12
C ASN A 353 -30.20 -14.33 -8.80
N THR A 354 -30.37 -14.52 -10.11
CA THR A 354 -29.60 -15.49 -10.90
C THR A 354 -28.67 -14.76 -11.87
N LEU A 355 -27.37 -14.78 -11.57
CA LEU A 355 -26.31 -14.29 -12.45
C LEU A 355 -25.41 -15.46 -12.85
N PRO A 356 -24.91 -15.52 -14.10
CA PRO A 356 -23.85 -16.44 -14.46
C PRO A 356 -22.62 -16.24 -13.56
N GLU A 357 -21.85 -17.30 -13.33
CA GLU A 357 -20.67 -17.29 -12.44
C GLU A 357 -19.70 -16.14 -12.78
N ALA A 358 -19.37 -15.94 -14.06
CA ALA A 358 -18.51 -14.84 -14.49
C ALA A 358 -19.11 -13.45 -14.20
N ALA A 359 -20.43 -13.30 -14.32
CA ALA A 359 -21.10 -12.03 -14.02
C ALA A 359 -21.17 -11.76 -12.53
N GLN A 360 -21.34 -12.81 -11.72
CA GLN A 360 -21.28 -12.75 -10.26
C GLN A 360 -19.86 -12.40 -9.80
N ALA A 361 -18.82 -13.01 -10.39
CA ALA A 361 -17.42 -12.68 -10.10
C ALA A 361 -17.10 -11.21 -10.40
N GLN A 362 -17.52 -10.68 -11.55
CA GLN A 362 -17.39 -9.25 -11.88
C GLN A 362 -18.13 -8.35 -10.87
N MET A 363 -19.34 -8.75 -10.45
CA MET A 363 -20.09 -8.02 -9.43
C MET A 363 -19.42 -8.04 -8.06
N ASP A 364 -18.82 -9.17 -7.66
CA ASP A 364 -18.10 -9.33 -6.39
C ASP A 364 -16.78 -8.55 -6.35
N LEU A 365 -16.07 -8.45 -7.48
CA LEU A 365 -14.90 -7.58 -7.62
C LEU A 365 -15.30 -6.10 -7.41
N ILE A 366 -16.40 -5.68 -8.04
CA ILE A 366 -16.94 -4.31 -7.90
C ILE A 366 -17.41 -4.06 -6.47
N ARG A 367 -18.06 -5.05 -5.84
CA ARG A 367 -18.44 -5.00 -4.42
C ARG A 367 -17.24 -4.77 -3.52
N LEU A 368 -16.14 -5.49 -3.74
CA LEU A 368 -14.93 -5.37 -2.93
C LEU A 368 -14.32 -3.97 -3.01
N HIS A 369 -14.22 -3.39 -4.20
CA HIS A 369 -13.77 -2.00 -4.38
C HIS A 369 -14.74 -0.99 -3.78
N SER A 370 -16.05 -1.21 -3.97
CA SER A 370 -17.10 -0.37 -3.38
C SER A 370 -17.01 -0.35 -1.86
N GLN A 371 -16.74 -1.48 -1.20
CA GLN A 371 -16.57 -1.50 0.25
C GLN A 371 -15.40 -0.59 0.70
N LEU A 372 -14.29 -0.57 -0.03
CA LEU A 372 -13.17 0.31 0.28
C LEU A 372 -13.52 1.80 0.13
N THR A 373 -14.05 2.21 -1.03
CA THR A 373 -14.42 3.62 -1.25
C THR A 373 -15.54 4.07 -0.32
N LYS A 374 -16.50 3.18 -0.04
CA LYS A 374 -17.61 3.45 0.86
C LYS A 374 -17.12 3.66 2.29
N ASN A 375 -16.25 2.76 2.78
CA ASN A 375 -15.64 2.91 4.10
C ASN A 375 -14.84 4.20 4.21
N GLN A 376 -14.12 4.61 3.16
CA GLN A 376 -13.42 5.89 3.13
C GLN A 376 -14.39 7.08 3.18
N ALA A 377 -15.48 7.07 2.41
CA ALA A 377 -16.51 8.11 2.42
C ALA A 377 -17.33 8.17 3.72
N ASP A 378 -17.39 7.07 4.48
CA ASP A 378 -18.08 6.98 5.76
C ASP A 378 -17.18 7.35 6.96
N LYS A 379 -15.89 7.59 6.75
CA LYS A 379 -15.00 8.10 7.81
C LYS A 379 -15.39 9.52 8.22
N ASN A 380 -15.18 9.82 9.51
CA ASN A 380 -15.20 11.19 10.01
C ASN A 380 -13.89 11.86 9.61
N TRP A 381 -13.93 12.64 8.54
CA TRP A 381 -12.78 13.39 8.05
C TRP A 381 -12.52 14.62 8.91
N ALA A 382 -11.25 14.99 9.04
CA ALA A 382 -10.84 16.14 9.84
C ALA A 382 -11.12 17.48 9.15
N SER A 383 -11.19 17.51 7.81
CA SER A 383 -11.58 18.68 7.03
C SER A 383 -12.74 18.40 6.07
N PRO A 384 -13.63 19.39 5.82
CA PRO A 384 -14.69 19.27 4.81
C PRO A 384 -14.16 18.98 3.41
N SER A 385 -12.96 19.47 3.10
CA SER A 385 -12.32 19.28 1.80
C SER A 385 -11.96 17.81 1.51
N GLN A 386 -11.45 17.10 2.52
CA GLN A 386 -11.18 15.66 2.45
C GLN A 386 -12.48 14.87 2.37
N GLN A 387 -13.51 15.28 3.11
CA GLN A 387 -14.83 14.66 3.05
C GLN A 387 -15.44 14.78 1.65
N VAL A 388 -15.39 15.97 1.04
CA VAL A 388 -15.83 16.20 -0.34
C VAL A 388 -15.08 15.26 -1.29
N LEU A 389 -13.74 15.18 -1.20
CA LEU A 389 -12.97 14.30 -2.07
C LEU A 389 -13.37 12.82 -1.90
N ALA A 390 -13.47 12.33 -0.66
CA ALA A 390 -13.86 10.96 -0.38
C ALA A 390 -15.27 10.64 -0.89
N ASP A 391 -16.24 11.54 -0.67
CA ASP A 391 -17.61 11.40 -1.17
C ASP A 391 -17.63 11.40 -2.72
N LEU A 392 -16.83 12.23 -3.38
CA LEU A 392 -16.71 12.23 -4.86
C LEU A 392 -16.07 10.95 -5.40
N MET A 393 -15.06 10.42 -4.71
CA MET A 393 -14.42 9.15 -5.08
C MET A 393 -15.35 7.95 -4.90
N ASP A 394 -16.24 7.98 -3.93
CA ASP A 394 -17.30 6.97 -3.78
C ASP A 394 -18.49 7.21 -4.71
N GLY A 395 -18.58 8.35 -5.40
CA GLY A 395 -19.68 8.70 -6.30
C GLY A 395 -20.93 9.23 -5.59
N ARG A 396 -20.79 9.73 -4.35
CA ARG A 396 -21.85 10.35 -3.53
C ARG A 396 -21.98 11.85 -3.84
N TRP A 397 -22.28 12.16 -5.10
CA TRP A 397 -22.30 13.54 -5.63
C TRP A 397 -23.13 14.52 -4.79
N THR A 398 -24.33 14.10 -4.38
CA THR A 398 -25.24 14.92 -3.56
C THR A 398 -24.67 15.21 -2.17
N LYS A 399 -24.09 14.21 -1.51
CA LYS A 399 -23.51 14.37 -0.17
C LYS A 399 -22.29 15.30 -0.23
N ALA A 400 -21.44 15.12 -1.25
CA ALA A 400 -20.32 16.04 -1.49
C ALA A 400 -20.82 17.48 -1.69
N LEU A 401 -21.89 17.70 -2.48
CA LEU A 401 -22.46 19.05 -2.68
C LEU A 401 -22.97 19.63 -1.38
N GLN A 402 -23.66 18.84 -0.55
CA GLN A 402 -24.15 19.29 0.76
C GLN A 402 -23.01 19.77 1.64
N VAL A 403 -21.89 19.03 1.68
CA VAL A 403 -20.69 19.44 2.43
C VAL A 403 -20.15 20.75 1.87
N PHE A 404 -19.94 20.84 0.55
CA PHE A 404 -19.48 22.09 -0.11
C PHE A 404 -20.38 23.29 0.20
N GLU A 405 -21.70 23.11 0.19
CA GLU A 405 -22.65 24.17 0.48
C GLU A 405 -22.68 24.58 1.96
N SER A 406 -22.47 23.62 2.86
CA SER A 406 -22.41 23.83 4.31
C SER A 406 -21.07 24.38 4.81
N SER A 407 -20.06 24.38 3.94
CA SER A 407 -18.67 24.76 4.25
C SER A 407 -18.23 26.01 3.47
N PRO A 408 -18.90 27.17 3.64
CA PRO A 408 -18.58 28.39 2.90
C PRO A 408 -17.17 28.93 3.17
N ASN A 409 -16.56 28.57 4.30
CA ASN A 409 -15.21 29.00 4.66
C ASN A 409 -14.12 28.10 4.05
N ASP A 410 -14.46 26.88 3.59
CA ASP A 410 -13.49 25.89 3.09
C ASP A 410 -13.48 25.79 1.55
N VAL A 411 -14.16 26.74 0.88
CA VAL A 411 -14.40 26.71 -0.57
C VAL A 411 -13.08 26.76 -1.37
N GLN A 412 -12.08 27.51 -0.92
CA GLN A 412 -10.77 27.58 -1.61
C GLN A 412 -9.95 26.30 -1.41
N GLU A 413 -9.98 25.72 -0.21
CA GLU A 413 -9.34 24.43 0.08
C GLU A 413 -9.95 23.31 -0.79
N ILE A 414 -11.28 23.27 -0.88
CA ILE A 414 -12.00 22.36 -1.77
C ILE A 414 -11.61 22.59 -3.24
N ALA A 415 -11.53 23.85 -3.68
CA ALA A 415 -11.12 24.18 -5.05
C ALA A 415 -9.70 23.72 -5.38
N SER A 416 -8.77 23.87 -4.43
CA SER A 416 -7.38 23.41 -4.56
C SER A 416 -7.30 21.89 -4.69
N LEU A 417 -8.01 21.15 -3.84
CA LEU A 417 -8.05 19.68 -3.88
C LEU A 417 -8.67 19.13 -5.17
N LEU A 418 -9.71 19.79 -5.68
CA LEU A 418 -10.33 19.47 -6.97
C LEU A 418 -9.38 19.75 -8.15
N LYS A 419 -8.53 20.77 -8.04
CA LYS A 419 -7.51 21.07 -9.07
C LYS A 419 -6.46 19.96 -9.14
N VAL A 420 -5.96 19.51 -7.99
CA VAL A 420 -4.95 18.44 -7.88
C VAL A 420 -5.50 17.09 -8.41
N ASN A 421 -6.74 16.74 -8.04
CA ASN A 421 -7.36 15.46 -8.41
C ASN A 421 -8.19 15.50 -9.71
N GLY A 422 -8.22 16.63 -10.40
CA GLY A 422 -9.25 16.90 -11.39
C GLY A 422 -9.27 15.95 -12.58
N GLY A 423 -8.16 15.31 -12.94
CA GLY A 423 -8.10 14.39 -14.09
C GLY A 423 -8.96 13.14 -13.87
N ARG A 424 -8.82 12.52 -12.69
CA ARG A 424 -9.57 11.33 -12.30
C ARG A 424 -11.05 11.66 -12.04
N LEU A 425 -11.30 12.74 -11.28
CA LEU A 425 -12.66 13.18 -10.97
C LEU A 425 -13.43 13.59 -12.23
N TRP A 426 -12.76 14.21 -13.20
CA TRP A 426 -13.35 14.52 -14.50
C TRP A 426 -13.80 13.26 -15.24
N ASN A 427 -12.94 12.24 -15.33
CA ASN A 427 -13.28 10.99 -16.01
C ASN A 427 -14.51 10.33 -15.38
N ARG A 428 -14.57 10.27 -14.04
CA ARG A 428 -15.72 9.74 -13.29
C ARG A 428 -17.01 10.51 -13.62
N ALA A 429 -16.97 11.84 -13.53
CA ALA A 429 -18.15 12.67 -13.79
C ALA A 429 -18.60 12.62 -15.26
N ALA A 430 -17.66 12.62 -16.21
CA ALA A 430 -17.96 12.49 -17.64
C ALA A 430 -18.64 11.15 -17.96
N VAL A 431 -18.13 10.04 -17.40
CA VAL A 431 -18.75 8.72 -17.57
C VAL A 431 -20.12 8.65 -16.88
N ALA A 432 -20.27 9.24 -15.69
CA ALA A 432 -21.57 9.32 -15.01
C ALA A 432 -22.63 10.03 -15.87
N LEU A 433 -22.28 11.16 -16.50
CA LEU A 433 -23.17 11.87 -17.42
C LEU A 433 -23.39 11.14 -18.74
N GLN A 434 -22.39 10.41 -19.25
CA GLN A 434 -22.56 9.57 -20.44
C GLN A 434 -23.61 8.48 -20.19
N VAL A 435 -23.56 7.84 -19.01
CA VAL A 435 -24.45 6.75 -18.64
C VAL A 435 -25.85 7.28 -18.25
N ASN A 436 -25.92 8.40 -17.54
CA ASN A 436 -27.16 9.07 -17.22
C ASN A 436 -26.99 10.61 -17.30
N PRO A 437 -27.40 11.24 -18.41
CA PRO A 437 -27.27 12.68 -18.60
C PRO A 437 -28.10 13.55 -17.65
N ASN A 438 -29.11 12.97 -16.98
CA ASN A 438 -30.08 13.68 -16.14
C ASN A 438 -29.69 13.64 -14.65
N GLN A 439 -28.46 14.01 -14.33
CA GLN A 439 -27.97 14.10 -12.95
C GLN A 439 -27.53 15.54 -12.63
N PRO A 440 -28.40 16.38 -12.06
CA PRO A 440 -28.09 17.78 -11.80
C PRO A 440 -26.89 17.96 -10.85
N GLU A 441 -26.68 17.04 -9.91
CA GLU A 441 -25.55 17.06 -8.99
C GLU A 441 -24.21 16.79 -9.69
N VAL A 442 -24.20 15.87 -10.66
CA VAL A 442 -23.01 15.60 -11.48
C VAL A 442 -22.75 16.78 -12.40
N GLN A 443 -23.79 17.37 -13.00
CA GLN A 443 -23.67 18.60 -13.80
C GLN A 443 -23.08 19.76 -12.98
N ALA A 444 -23.49 19.91 -11.71
CA ALA A 444 -22.94 20.92 -10.80
C ALA A 444 -21.44 20.71 -10.57
N TRP A 445 -21.01 19.48 -10.26
CA TRP A 445 -19.60 19.16 -10.08
C TRP A 445 -18.76 19.36 -11.35
N VAL A 446 -19.29 19.01 -12.53
CA VAL A 446 -18.62 19.28 -13.81
C VAL A 446 -18.47 20.79 -14.04
N GLY A 447 -19.52 21.57 -13.75
CA GLY A 447 -19.47 23.03 -13.80
C GLY A 447 -18.38 23.61 -12.88
N LEU A 448 -18.35 23.17 -11.61
CA LEU A 448 -17.32 23.59 -10.64
C LEU A 448 -15.90 23.22 -11.11
N MET A 449 -15.68 21.98 -11.56
CA MET A 449 -14.38 21.54 -12.08
C MET A 449 -13.93 22.34 -13.31
N LEU A 450 -14.85 22.67 -14.22
CA LEU A 450 -14.55 23.53 -15.37
C LEU A 450 -14.21 24.94 -14.95
N ALA A 451 -14.93 25.50 -13.97
CA ALA A 451 -14.65 26.84 -13.48
C ALA A 451 -13.26 26.94 -12.83
N ILE A 452 -12.87 25.94 -12.04
CA ILE A 452 -11.53 25.86 -11.43
C ILE A 452 -10.43 25.76 -12.50
N ARG A 453 -10.68 25.04 -13.59
CA ARG A 453 -9.67 24.75 -14.62
C ARG A 453 -9.57 25.80 -15.71
N GLN A 454 -10.70 26.35 -16.13
CA GLN A 454 -10.86 27.13 -17.36
C GLN A 454 -11.66 28.43 -17.14
N GLY A 455 -12.00 28.75 -15.88
CA GLY A 455 -12.76 29.94 -15.52
C GLY A 455 -14.28 29.78 -15.66
N GLU A 456 -15.00 30.66 -14.98
CA GLU A 456 -16.47 30.63 -14.88
C GLU A 456 -17.18 30.73 -16.24
N ALA A 457 -16.65 31.53 -17.17
CA ALA A 457 -17.23 31.69 -18.50
C ALA A 457 -17.29 30.35 -19.26
N SER A 458 -16.23 29.54 -19.16
CA SER A 458 -16.16 28.21 -19.77
C SER A 458 -17.16 27.24 -19.13
N ALA A 459 -17.31 27.29 -17.81
CA ALA A 459 -18.31 26.50 -17.10
C ALA A 459 -19.74 26.88 -17.52
N ASN A 460 -20.05 28.18 -17.58
CA ASN A 460 -21.36 28.68 -18.02
C ASN A 460 -21.65 28.31 -19.48
N SER A 461 -20.67 28.43 -20.38
CA SER A 461 -20.81 28.00 -21.78
C SER A 461 -21.11 26.50 -21.88
N TRP A 462 -20.41 25.67 -21.10
CA TRP A 462 -20.64 24.23 -21.07
C TRP A 462 -22.02 23.88 -20.51
N LEU A 463 -22.45 24.51 -19.41
CA LEU A 463 -23.77 24.32 -18.81
C LEU A 463 -24.89 24.65 -19.81
N ASN A 464 -24.77 25.77 -20.53
CA ASN A 464 -25.74 26.18 -21.55
C ASN A 464 -25.80 25.22 -22.76
N SER A 465 -24.72 24.47 -23.02
CA SER A 465 -24.68 23.48 -24.10
C SER A 465 -25.29 22.12 -23.71
N GLN A 466 -25.64 21.90 -22.44
CA GLN A 466 -26.19 20.63 -21.99
C GLN A 466 -27.63 20.45 -22.49
N PRO A 467 -27.97 19.32 -23.15
CA PRO A 467 -29.25 19.16 -23.85
C PRO A 467 -30.48 19.10 -22.94
N LYS A 468 -30.32 18.94 -21.62
CA LYS A 468 -31.42 18.73 -20.64
C LYS A 468 -31.26 19.52 -19.34
N ILE A 469 -30.52 20.64 -19.35
CA ILE A 469 -30.42 21.49 -18.15
C ILE A 469 -31.70 22.32 -17.94
N THR A 470 -32.27 22.29 -16.74
CA THR A 470 -33.44 23.13 -16.42
C THR A 470 -32.99 24.53 -15.98
N PRO A 471 -33.80 25.58 -16.18
CA PRO A 471 -33.45 26.94 -15.71
C PRO A 471 -33.17 27.00 -14.21
N LYS A 472 -33.90 26.21 -13.41
CA LYS A 472 -33.70 26.10 -11.96
C LYS A 472 -32.34 25.47 -11.63
N THR A 473 -31.98 24.38 -12.33
CA THR A 473 -30.67 23.72 -12.17
C THR A 473 -29.54 24.66 -12.60
N LEU A 474 -29.69 25.36 -13.72
CA LEU A 474 -28.69 26.32 -14.20
C LEU A 474 -28.46 27.43 -13.18
N ALA A 475 -29.53 28.06 -12.67
CA ALA A 475 -29.44 29.12 -11.67
C ALA A 475 -28.81 28.62 -10.36
N TYR A 476 -29.16 27.40 -9.94
CA TYR A 476 -28.56 26.77 -8.76
C TYR A 476 -27.03 26.58 -8.93
N ILE A 477 -26.59 26.02 -10.07
CA ILE A 477 -25.16 25.81 -10.34
C ILE A 477 -24.43 27.15 -10.45
N GLN A 478 -25.02 28.16 -11.08
CA GLN A 478 -24.46 29.52 -11.12
C GLN A 478 -24.28 30.12 -9.72
N GLY A 479 -25.20 29.85 -8.80
CA GLY A 479 -25.02 30.21 -7.38
C GLY A 479 -23.82 29.52 -6.73
N LEU A 480 -23.55 28.24 -7.06
CA LEU A 480 -22.36 27.53 -6.59
C LEU A 480 -21.07 28.10 -7.19
N LEU A 481 -21.09 28.48 -8.48
CA LEU A 481 -19.97 29.11 -9.17
C LEU A 481 -19.62 30.48 -8.56
N ALA A 482 -20.62 31.28 -8.22
CA ALA A 482 -20.41 32.56 -7.55
C ALA A 482 -19.76 32.39 -6.16
N LYS A 483 -20.18 31.37 -5.40
CA LYS A 483 -19.54 31.00 -4.13
C LYS A 483 -18.07 30.59 -4.31
N LEU A 484 -17.77 29.80 -5.35
CA LEU A 484 -16.41 29.35 -5.68
C LEU A 484 -15.45 30.51 -5.96
N ASN A 485 -15.93 31.55 -6.65
CA ASN A 485 -15.11 32.70 -7.03
C ASN A 485 -14.87 33.70 -5.90
N GLY A 486 -15.63 33.61 -4.80
CA GLY A 486 -15.56 34.51 -3.66
C GLY A 486 -15.78 35.96 -4.07
N GLU A 487 -16.98 36.50 -3.87
CA GLU A 487 -17.18 37.96 -3.81
C GLU A 487 -16.55 38.54 -2.52
N VAL A 488 -15.24 38.34 -2.36
CA VAL A 488 -14.34 39.09 -1.50
C VAL A 488 -13.21 39.58 -2.41
N THR A 489 -13.14 40.89 -2.55
CA THR A 489 -12.33 41.64 -3.52
C THR A 489 -10.87 41.18 -3.56
N LYS A 490 -10.49 40.38 -4.56
CA LYS A 490 -9.08 40.16 -4.92
C LYS A 490 -8.54 41.45 -5.53
N SER A 491 -7.84 42.25 -4.73
CA SER A 491 -7.09 43.41 -5.23
C SER A 491 -5.91 42.92 -6.06
N GLN A 492 -5.94 43.25 -7.35
CA GLN A 492 -4.89 42.97 -8.33
C GLN A 492 -3.68 43.91 -8.15
N VAL A 493 -2.97 43.79 -7.02
CA VAL A 493 -1.63 44.39 -6.88
C VAL A 493 -0.61 43.27 -6.67
N PRO A 494 0.38 43.11 -7.56
CA PRO A 494 1.40 42.07 -7.42
C PRO A 494 2.28 42.35 -6.20
N SER A 495 2.16 41.51 -5.18
CA SER A 495 3.12 41.37 -4.08
C SER A 495 4.19 40.35 -4.50
N PRO A 496 5.45 40.46 -4.02
CA PRO A 496 6.49 39.48 -4.31
C PRO A 496 6.24 38.09 -3.70
N HIS A 497 5.39 37.98 -2.67
CA HIS A 497 5.04 36.70 -2.02
C HIS A 497 3.62 36.72 -1.42
N PRO A 498 2.98 35.54 -1.22
CA PRO A 498 1.69 35.43 -0.54
C PRO A 498 1.80 35.74 0.96
N SER A 499 0.65 36.05 1.57
CA SER A 499 0.52 36.24 3.03
C SER A 499 0.62 34.89 3.74
N GLN A 500 1.54 34.78 4.70
CA GLN A 500 1.77 33.57 5.50
C GLN A 500 1.96 33.96 6.96
N ILE A 501 0.87 33.94 7.71
CA ILE A 501 0.79 34.46 9.07
C ILE A 501 0.08 33.45 9.96
N VAL A 502 0.58 33.27 11.18
CA VAL A 502 -0.06 32.49 12.25
C VAL A 502 -0.12 33.33 13.52
N GLY A 503 -1.23 33.33 14.24
CA GLY A 503 -1.37 34.11 15.46
C GLY A 503 -2.55 33.71 16.34
N SER A 504 -2.65 34.34 17.52
CA SER A 504 -3.76 34.15 18.45
C SER A 504 -4.77 35.29 18.32
N VAL A 505 -6.06 34.99 18.43
CA VAL A 505 -7.15 35.96 18.21
C VAL A 505 -7.84 36.35 19.50
N GLN A 506 -8.06 37.65 19.66
CA GLN A 506 -8.86 38.23 20.74
C GLN A 506 -9.88 39.22 20.17
N LYS A 507 -11.15 39.11 20.58
CA LYS A 507 -12.17 40.12 20.23
C LYS A 507 -11.90 41.42 20.98
N ILE A 508 -12.01 42.56 20.28
CA ILE A 508 -11.88 43.90 20.87
C ILE A 508 -13.12 44.75 20.53
N ILE A 509 -13.43 45.72 21.39
CA ILE A 509 -14.63 46.56 21.26
C ILE A 509 -14.28 47.99 20.82
N GLN A 510 -13.09 48.47 21.18
CA GLN A 510 -12.63 49.83 20.88
C GLN A 510 -11.39 49.78 20.00
N VAL A 511 -11.38 50.61 18.95
CA VAL A 511 -10.25 50.76 18.03
C VAL A 511 -9.86 52.23 17.99
N ASN A 512 -8.64 52.54 18.39
CA ASN A 512 -8.06 53.87 18.20
C ASN A 512 -7.35 53.91 16.84
N GLN A 513 -7.92 54.62 15.85
CA GLN A 513 -7.42 54.64 14.48
C GLN A 513 -5.93 55.06 14.38
N GLY A 514 -5.48 56.00 15.23
CA GLY A 514 -4.10 56.50 15.21
C GLY A 514 -3.04 55.49 15.64
N GLU A 515 -3.43 54.33 16.18
CA GLU A 515 -2.50 53.30 16.63
C GLU A 515 -2.25 52.18 15.62
N TRP A 516 -2.97 52.18 14.49
CA TRP A 516 -2.94 51.14 13.47
C TRP A 516 -2.41 51.69 12.16
N LEU A 517 -1.37 51.05 11.64
CA LEU A 517 -0.76 51.41 10.37
C LEU A 517 -1.50 50.72 9.22
N GLN A 518 -1.84 51.48 8.19
CA GLN A 518 -2.53 51.02 6.98
C GLN A 518 -1.60 51.12 5.76
N ALA A 519 -1.93 50.40 4.69
CA ALA A 519 -1.24 50.54 3.40
C ALA A 519 -1.47 51.94 2.79
N ASP A 520 -2.70 52.44 2.83
CA ASP A 520 -3.07 53.82 2.51
C ASP A 520 -3.46 54.55 3.80
N PRO A 521 -2.69 55.55 4.27
CA PRO A 521 -3.00 56.34 5.48
C PRO A 521 -4.33 57.10 5.43
N LYS A 522 -4.96 57.23 4.25
CA LYS A 522 -6.25 57.92 4.07
C LYS A 522 -7.45 56.98 4.14
N ALA A 523 -7.25 55.67 4.27
CA ALA A 523 -8.34 54.70 4.32
C ALA A 523 -9.06 54.74 5.67
N ASP A 524 -10.40 54.82 5.67
CA ASP A 524 -11.15 54.86 6.92
C ASP A 524 -11.34 53.44 7.49
N LEU A 525 -11.10 53.26 8.80
CA LEU A 525 -11.35 51.97 9.50
C LEU A 525 -12.84 51.85 9.82
N LYS A 526 -13.64 51.43 8.83
CA LYS A 526 -15.06 51.12 9.01
C LYS A 526 -15.32 49.61 9.01
N LEU A 527 -16.16 49.16 9.93
CA LEU A 527 -16.79 47.85 9.86
C LEU A 527 -17.93 47.92 8.85
N THR A 528 -18.16 46.83 8.11
CA THR A 528 -19.42 46.65 7.39
C THR A 528 -20.48 46.08 8.34
N ASP A 529 -21.75 46.13 7.94
CA ASP A 529 -22.86 45.59 8.74
C ASP A 529 -22.56 44.12 9.16
N ASN A 530 -22.82 43.80 10.43
CA ASN A 530 -22.57 42.49 11.08
C ASN A 530 -21.10 42.09 11.33
N GLN A 531 -20.12 42.97 11.11
CA GLN A 531 -18.72 42.70 11.50
C GLN A 531 -18.40 43.16 12.93
N VAL A 532 -17.42 42.51 13.55
CA VAL A 532 -16.80 42.92 14.82
C VAL A 532 -15.29 42.99 14.65
N TRP A 533 -14.64 43.74 15.56
CA TRP A 533 -13.19 43.85 15.58
C TRP A 533 -12.53 42.70 16.33
N TYR A 534 -11.48 42.17 15.73
CA TYR A 534 -10.53 41.23 16.32
C TYR A 534 -9.13 41.83 16.29
N GLN A 535 -8.36 41.50 17.31
CA GLN A 535 -6.94 41.69 17.36
C GLN A 535 -6.28 40.33 17.23
N VAL A 536 -5.43 40.18 16.22
CA VAL A 536 -4.56 39.01 16.08
C VAL A 536 -3.18 39.38 16.60
N GLN A 537 -2.70 38.68 17.62
CA GLN A 537 -1.29 38.77 18.02
C GLN A 537 -0.51 37.75 17.18
N VAL A 538 0.38 38.24 16.33
CA VAL A 538 1.14 37.38 15.42
C VAL A 538 2.16 36.57 16.22
N SER A 539 2.14 35.26 16.02
CA SER A 539 3.09 34.30 16.59
C SER A 539 4.26 34.07 15.66
N ALA A 540 3.97 33.90 14.37
CA ALA A 540 4.97 33.72 13.32
C ALA A 540 4.44 34.25 11.98
N PHE A 541 5.33 34.71 11.11
CA PHE A 541 4.99 35.01 9.72
C PHE A 541 6.19 34.80 8.79
N HIS A 542 5.93 34.59 7.50
CA HIS A 542 6.97 34.51 6.49
C HIS A 542 7.16 35.88 5.80
N ASP A 543 8.39 36.38 5.76
CA ASP A 543 8.73 37.68 5.18
C ASP A 543 9.05 37.62 3.67
N GLY A 544 8.78 36.48 3.04
CA GLY A 544 9.15 36.16 1.65
C GLY A 544 10.49 35.44 1.52
N GLN A 545 11.32 35.42 2.56
CA GLN A 545 12.59 34.69 2.59
C GLN A 545 12.64 33.62 3.68
N SER A 546 12.11 33.93 4.87
CA SER A 546 12.16 33.03 6.02
C SER A 546 10.99 33.26 6.98
N TRP A 547 10.70 32.23 7.79
CA TRP A 547 9.78 32.36 8.91
C TRP A 547 10.44 33.14 10.05
N LEU A 548 9.78 34.23 10.46
CA LEU A 548 10.14 35.01 11.63
C LEU A 548 9.18 34.68 12.76
N ASN A 549 9.73 34.51 13.97
CA ASN A 549 8.97 34.16 15.17
C ASN A 549 8.93 35.33 16.15
N PHE A 550 7.85 35.39 16.94
CA PHE A 550 7.75 36.28 18.08
C PHE A 550 8.86 36.00 19.11
N PRO A 551 9.52 37.01 19.72
CA PRO A 551 9.29 38.45 19.55
C PRO A 551 10.01 39.07 18.35
N PHE A 552 9.33 39.99 17.65
CA PHE A 552 9.83 40.64 16.44
C PHE A 552 10.67 41.90 16.73
N GLY A 553 11.51 41.87 17.78
CA GLY A 553 12.33 43.01 18.19
C GLY A 553 13.34 43.47 17.13
N ASN A 554 13.67 42.58 16.18
CA ASN A 554 14.65 42.83 15.12
C ASN A 554 14.05 43.50 13.87
N LEU A 555 12.72 43.63 13.75
CA LEU A 555 12.08 44.33 12.64
C LEU A 555 12.33 45.84 12.72
N ARG A 556 13.14 46.37 11.80
CA ARG A 556 13.47 47.79 11.71
C ARG A 556 12.48 48.50 10.78
N LEU A 557 11.57 49.28 11.35
CA LEU A 557 10.61 50.06 10.57
C LEU A 557 11.31 51.25 9.87
N PRO A 558 11.04 51.49 8.58
CA PRO A 558 11.54 52.69 7.91
C PRO A 558 10.87 53.94 8.48
N LYS A 559 11.60 55.06 8.47
CA LYS A 559 11.07 56.38 8.90
C LYS A 559 9.94 56.87 8.00
N ASN A 560 9.99 56.51 6.72
CA ASN A 560 9.00 56.86 5.72
C ASN A 560 8.12 55.64 5.45
N SER A 561 6.79 55.82 5.48
CA SER A 561 5.77 54.79 5.18
C SER A 561 5.92 53.44 5.94
N PRO A 562 5.98 53.44 7.29
CA PRO A 562 6.09 52.21 8.08
C PRO A 562 4.91 51.24 7.88
N GLY A 563 3.71 51.75 7.58
CA GLY A 563 2.54 50.92 7.28
C GLY A 563 2.68 50.12 6.00
N ARG A 564 3.05 50.79 4.91
CA ARG A 564 3.29 50.11 3.62
C ARG A 564 4.38 49.04 3.73
N PHE A 565 5.49 49.35 4.42
CA PHE A 565 6.55 48.38 4.67
C PHE A 565 6.03 47.12 5.37
N LEU A 566 5.29 47.26 6.47
CA LEU A 566 4.76 46.09 7.19
C LEU A 566 3.76 45.30 6.34
N TRP A 567 2.88 45.98 5.59
CA TRP A 567 1.92 45.32 4.72
C TRP A 567 2.59 44.54 3.57
N GLU A 568 3.67 45.08 2.99
CA GLU A 568 4.49 44.39 1.98
C GLU A 568 5.20 43.18 2.60
N THR A 569 5.91 43.39 3.70
CA THR A 569 6.66 42.33 4.42
C THR A 569 5.76 41.19 4.89
N LEU A 570 4.50 41.46 5.22
CA LEU A 570 3.54 40.43 5.64
C LEU A 570 2.79 39.78 4.47
N GLY A 571 3.00 40.22 3.22
CA GLY A 571 2.27 39.73 2.04
C GLY A 571 0.77 40.10 2.02
N ILE A 572 0.33 41.02 2.90
CA ILE A 572 -1.09 41.37 3.10
C ILE A 572 -1.61 42.25 1.96
N ILE A 573 -0.72 42.94 1.22
CA ILE A 573 -1.12 43.77 0.07
C ILE A 573 -1.77 42.95 -1.03
N SER A 574 -1.27 41.73 -1.29
CA SER A 574 -1.85 40.81 -2.27
C SER A 574 -3.07 40.06 -1.73
N ASP A 575 -3.04 39.71 -0.45
CA ASP A 575 -4.10 38.96 0.19
C ASP A 575 -4.27 39.39 1.65
N SER A 576 -5.34 40.14 1.89
CA SER A 576 -5.69 40.61 3.23
C SER A 576 -6.69 39.69 3.94
N ALA A 577 -7.05 38.56 3.34
CA ALA A 577 -7.88 37.56 3.99
C ALA A 577 -7.08 36.84 5.09
N ILE A 578 -7.76 36.56 6.19
CA ILE A 578 -7.24 35.76 7.28
C ILE A 578 -8.38 34.92 7.85
N GLU A 579 -8.10 33.66 8.13
CA GLU A 579 -9.04 32.72 8.73
C GLU A 579 -8.90 32.75 10.24
N ILE A 580 -10.04 32.71 10.94
CA ILE A 580 -10.12 32.56 12.39
C ILE A 580 -10.71 31.18 12.68
N VAL A 581 -9.91 30.30 13.26
CA VAL A 581 -10.29 28.93 13.64
C VAL A 581 -10.60 28.87 15.13
N VAL A 582 -11.77 28.33 15.47
CA VAL A 582 -12.23 28.12 16.85
C VAL A 582 -12.60 26.65 17.03
N TRP A 583 -12.15 26.04 18.12
CA TRP A 583 -12.54 24.69 18.49
C TRP A 583 -13.77 24.70 19.40
N LEU A 584 -14.84 24.07 18.95
CA LEU A 584 -16.08 23.89 19.70
C LEU A 584 -15.90 22.83 20.80
N PRO A 585 -16.75 22.81 21.85
CA PRO A 585 -16.62 21.86 22.97
C PRO A 585 -16.70 20.38 22.57
N ASN A 586 -17.31 20.08 21.42
CA ASN A 586 -17.40 18.75 20.82
C ASN A 586 -16.15 18.37 19.98
N GLY A 587 -15.17 19.27 19.87
CA GLY A 587 -13.95 19.06 19.08
C GLY A 587 -14.04 19.51 17.62
N GLU A 588 -15.22 19.92 17.14
CA GLU A 588 -15.38 20.45 15.78
C GLU A 588 -14.71 21.82 15.63
N GLN A 589 -14.17 22.09 14.44
CA GLN A 589 -13.61 23.39 14.10
C GLN A 589 -14.67 24.26 13.44
N GLN A 590 -14.75 25.50 13.90
CA GLN A 590 -15.48 26.57 13.24
C GLN A 590 -14.46 27.56 12.68
N ILE A 591 -14.41 27.68 11.36
CA ILE A 591 -13.55 28.64 10.66
C ILE A 591 -14.40 29.85 10.26
N THR A 592 -13.84 31.04 10.29
CA THR A 592 -14.49 32.25 9.78
C THR A 592 -13.46 33.09 9.05
N THR A 593 -13.75 33.46 7.81
CA THR A 593 -12.90 34.38 7.05
C THR A 593 -13.10 35.82 7.55
N ALA A 594 -12.00 36.53 7.72
CA ALA A 594 -11.94 37.90 8.14
C ALA A 594 -10.94 38.68 7.29
N THR A 595 -10.96 40.01 7.38
CA THR A 595 -10.09 40.88 6.58
C THR A 595 -9.18 41.71 7.49
N ILE A 596 -7.88 41.69 7.20
CA ILE A 596 -6.89 42.53 7.87
C ILE A 596 -7.08 43.99 7.42
N LYS A 597 -7.28 44.88 8.38
CA LYS A 597 -7.52 46.32 8.16
C LYS A 597 -6.37 47.21 8.65
N GLY A 598 -5.49 46.70 9.49
CA GLY A 598 -4.35 47.47 9.99
C GLY A 598 -3.33 46.63 10.71
N VAL A 599 -2.12 47.17 10.88
CA VAL A 599 -1.00 46.49 11.54
C VAL A 599 -0.36 47.38 12.60
N GLN A 600 0.10 46.80 13.69
CA GLN A 600 0.76 47.52 14.78
C GLN A 600 1.97 46.71 15.27
N LEU A 601 3.15 47.34 15.31
CA LEU A 601 4.33 46.77 15.95
C LEU A 601 4.73 47.63 17.16
N ARG A 602 4.64 47.06 18.37
CA ARG A 602 5.05 47.75 19.62
C ARG A 602 5.87 46.82 20.50
N ARG A 603 7.08 47.27 20.88
CA ARG A 603 7.99 46.52 21.78
C ARG A 603 8.21 45.06 21.32
N GLY A 604 8.34 44.83 20.02
CA GLY A 604 8.51 43.50 19.43
C GLY A 604 7.23 42.66 19.30
N VAL A 605 6.07 43.17 19.74
CA VAL A 605 4.77 42.51 19.55
C VAL A 605 4.13 43.04 18.27
N LEU A 606 3.97 42.18 17.27
CA LEU A 606 3.23 42.47 16.04
C LEU A 606 1.77 42.08 16.22
N ARG A 607 0.86 42.98 15.88
CA ARG A 607 -0.59 42.79 15.95
C ARG A 607 -1.24 43.17 14.64
N LEU A 608 -2.30 42.46 14.30
CA LEU A 608 -3.17 42.78 13.17
C LEU A 608 -4.55 43.18 13.72
N LEU A 609 -5.11 44.23 13.15
CA LEU A 609 -6.51 44.59 13.33
C LEU A 609 -7.32 43.92 12.23
N VAL A 610 -8.29 43.11 12.63
CA VAL A 610 -9.03 42.22 11.74
C VAL A 610 -10.53 42.49 11.90
N ALA A 611 -11.23 42.63 10.78
CA ALA A 611 -12.69 42.77 10.74
C ALA A 611 -13.30 41.46 10.22
N GLY A 612 -14.21 40.84 10.97
CA GLY A 612 -14.83 39.57 10.60
C GLY A 612 -16.20 39.39 11.25
N ALA A 613 -16.92 38.34 10.84
CA ALA A 613 -18.19 37.98 11.46
C ALA A 613 -18.00 37.58 12.94
N ILE A 614 -19.07 37.69 13.73
CA ILE A 614 -19.02 37.32 15.14
C ILE A 614 -18.83 35.80 15.30
N ILE A 615 -17.67 35.41 15.83
CA ILE A 615 -17.43 34.04 16.31
C ILE A 615 -18.10 33.85 17.68
N SER A 616 -18.68 32.66 17.91
CA SER A 616 -19.18 32.25 19.22
C SER A 616 -18.04 32.31 20.22
N GLN A 617 -18.05 33.30 21.12
CA GLN A 617 -16.95 33.46 22.07
C GLN A 617 -16.91 32.29 23.06
N ASN A 618 -15.70 31.76 23.27
CA ASN A 618 -15.34 30.87 24.39
C ASN A 618 -15.76 31.54 25.71
N GLN A 619 -16.90 31.15 26.27
CA GLN A 619 -17.31 31.58 27.60
C GLN A 619 -16.42 30.87 28.63
N HIS A 620 -15.26 31.46 28.93
CA HIS A 620 -14.47 31.22 30.14
C HIS A 620 -14.25 29.76 30.55
N ASN A 621 -14.19 28.84 29.58
CA ASN A 621 -13.80 27.47 29.83
C ASN A 621 -12.30 27.36 29.58
N ALA A 622 -11.54 27.12 30.66
CA ALA A 622 -10.14 26.72 30.59
C ALA A 622 -9.94 25.44 29.75
N LEU A 623 -11.04 24.77 29.38
CA LEU A 623 -11.08 23.54 28.60
C LEU A 623 -11.16 23.72 27.07
N GLN A 624 -11.06 24.94 26.53
CA GLN A 624 -11.09 25.17 25.08
C GLN A 624 -9.82 25.86 24.59
N SER A 625 -9.28 25.40 23.46
CA SER A 625 -8.15 26.05 22.80
C SER A 625 -8.51 27.48 22.41
N LYS A 626 -7.51 28.36 22.47
CA LYS A 626 -7.65 29.75 22.04
C LYS A 626 -8.09 29.80 20.57
N PRO A 627 -8.71 30.90 20.13
CA PRO A 627 -8.92 31.10 18.70
C PRO A 627 -7.58 31.30 17.98
N LEU A 628 -7.36 30.54 16.90
CA LEU A 628 -6.20 30.62 16.02
C LEU A 628 -6.53 31.51 14.83
N ALA A 629 -5.59 32.34 14.40
CA ALA A 629 -5.64 33.02 13.12
C ALA A 629 -4.55 32.50 12.20
N LEU A 630 -4.92 32.20 10.96
CA LEU A 630 -4.00 31.78 9.91
C LEU A 630 -4.42 32.34 8.56
N THR A 631 -3.46 32.65 7.70
CA THR A 631 -3.71 32.99 6.28
C THR A 631 -3.63 31.72 5.45
N ASP A 632 -4.36 31.64 4.32
CA ASP A 632 -4.50 30.42 3.50
C ASP A 632 -3.15 29.77 3.14
N ALA A 633 -2.14 30.56 2.77
CA ALA A 633 -0.82 30.04 2.40
C ALA A 633 0.12 29.76 3.58
N ALA A 634 -0.31 29.96 4.83
CA ALA A 634 0.56 29.86 6.01
C ALA A 634 0.97 28.41 6.32
N LEU A 635 0.02 27.49 6.27
CA LEU A 635 0.23 26.11 6.69
C LEU A 635 -0.70 25.16 5.92
N GLU A 636 -0.20 23.95 5.70
CA GLU A 636 -0.98 22.81 5.22
C GLU A 636 -1.04 21.77 6.34
N TRP A 637 -2.24 21.39 6.76
CA TRP A 637 -2.40 20.40 7.83
C TRP A 637 -1.90 19.03 7.38
N VAL A 638 -1.06 18.40 8.19
CA VAL A 638 -0.55 17.06 7.92
C VAL A 638 -1.10 16.11 8.97
N GLN A 639 -1.95 15.19 8.52
CA GLN A 639 -2.54 14.17 9.40
C GLN A 639 -2.40 12.78 8.76
N PRO A 640 -1.40 11.98 9.19
CA PRO A 640 -1.28 10.59 8.74
C PRO A 640 -2.46 9.76 9.28
N SER A 641 -2.81 8.69 8.55
CA SER A 641 -3.84 7.77 9.01
C SER A 641 -3.40 7.08 10.30
N PRO A 642 -4.25 7.03 11.35
CA PRO A 642 -3.90 6.33 12.57
C PRO A 642 -3.88 4.81 12.32
N ILE A 643 -2.91 4.14 12.93
CA ILE A 643 -2.84 2.70 13.14
C ILE A 643 -2.87 2.43 14.65
N THR A 644 -2.94 1.18 15.07
CA THR A 644 -2.87 0.81 16.50
C THR A 644 -1.44 0.43 16.91
N PHE A 645 -1.14 0.48 18.21
CA PHE A 645 0.12 -0.09 18.72
C PHE A 645 0.24 -1.59 18.40
N GLN A 646 -0.86 -2.33 18.34
CA GLN A 646 -0.88 -3.74 17.97
C GLN A 646 -0.48 -3.95 16.51
N GLU A 647 -1.01 -3.15 15.59
CA GLU A 647 -0.61 -3.18 14.18
C GLU A 647 0.85 -2.76 14.00
N LEU A 648 1.28 -1.72 14.72
CA LEU A 648 2.67 -1.26 14.70
C LEU A 648 3.64 -2.29 15.31
N TYR A 649 3.20 -3.08 16.30
CA TYR A 649 3.97 -4.19 16.88
C TYR A 649 4.26 -5.28 15.84
N GLN A 650 3.32 -5.58 14.94
CA GLN A 650 3.55 -6.54 13.86
C GLN A 650 4.66 -6.08 12.89
N GLN A 651 4.87 -4.77 12.79
CA GLN A 651 5.88 -4.18 11.91
C GLN A 651 7.25 -4.05 12.61
N ASN A 652 7.27 -3.61 13.87
CA ASN A 652 8.50 -3.42 14.65
C ASN A 652 8.37 -3.91 16.11
N PRO A 653 8.48 -5.23 16.35
CA PRO A 653 8.28 -5.80 17.68
C PRO A 653 9.24 -5.26 18.76
N GLN A 654 10.52 -5.08 18.41
CA GLN A 654 11.55 -4.63 19.36
C GLN A 654 11.40 -3.14 19.69
N GLY A 655 11.15 -2.30 18.68
CA GLY A 655 10.90 -0.88 18.88
C GLY A 655 9.68 -0.63 19.75
N ILE A 656 8.58 -1.37 19.51
CA ILE A 656 7.34 -1.19 20.27
C ILE A 656 7.49 -1.65 21.72
N LYS A 657 8.32 -2.65 22.00
CA LYS A 657 8.63 -3.03 23.39
C LYS A 657 9.27 -1.90 24.18
N VAL A 658 10.20 -1.16 23.57
CA VAL A 658 10.82 0.03 24.17
C VAL A 658 9.80 1.17 24.27
N MET A 659 9.01 1.37 23.22
CA MET A 659 8.05 2.47 23.12
C MET A 659 6.92 2.36 24.14
N LEU A 660 6.29 1.19 24.32
CA LEU A 660 5.25 1.00 25.33
C LEU A 660 5.79 1.26 26.74
N LEU A 661 7.02 0.86 27.01
CA LEU A 661 7.69 1.16 28.27
C LEU A 661 7.90 2.68 28.45
N THR A 662 8.34 3.39 27.40
CA THR A 662 8.50 4.84 27.40
C THR A 662 7.16 5.54 27.64
N VAL A 663 6.11 5.17 26.90
CA VAL A 663 4.75 5.71 27.05
C VAL A 663 4.25 5.54 28.47
N TRP A 664 4.38 4.33 29.03
CA TRP A 664 3.95 4.04 30.40
C TRP A 664 4.68 4.91 31.43
N ARG A 665 6.01 5.03 31.29
CA ARG A 665 6.83 5.88 32.17
C ARG A 665 6.45 7.35 32.06
N SER A 666 6.19 7.85 30.85
CA SER A 666 5.75 9.24 30.65
C SER A 666 4.43 9.52 31.36
N LEU A 667 3.46 8.59 31.30
CA LEU A 667 2.18 8.71 32.00
C LEU A 667 2.31 8.62 33.53
N GLN A 668 3.26 7.83 34.05
CA GLN A 668 3.57 7.80 35.49
C GLN A 668 4.25 9.08 35.97
N GLN A 669 5.25 9.57 35.21
CA GLN A 669 6.01 10.78 35.54
C GLN A 669 5.15 12.05 35.54
N SER A 670 4.12 12.09 34.69
CA SER A 670 3.17 13.20 34.64
C SER A 670 2.17 13.20 35.80
N GLY A 671 2.15 12.14 36.63
CA GLY A 671 1.19 11.98 37.72
C GLY A 671 -0.21 11.56 37.27
N ASN A 672 -0.36 11.15 35.99
CA ASN A 672 -1.64 10.68 35.45
C ASN A 672 -1.94 9.22 35.74
N LEU A 673 -0.89 8.43 36.01
CA LEU A 673 -1.01 7.10 36.59
C LEU A 673 -0.55 7.12 38.05
N LEU A 674 -1.22 6.32 38.88
CA LEU A 674 -0.73 6.07 40.24
C LEU A 674 0.70 5.48 40.17
N PRO A 675 1.61 5.88 41.08
CA PRO A 675 2.95 5.32 41.14
C PRO A 675 2.88 3.84 41.56
N ALA A 676 2.75 2.96 40.57
CA ALA A 676 2.68 1.51 40.69
C ALA A 676 3.85 0.85 39.95
N ALA A 677 4.08 -0.43 40.19
CA ALA A 677 5.07 -1.21 39.43
C ALA A 677 4.73 -1.17 37.93
N ILE A 678 5.74 -1.00 37.09
CA ILE A 678 5.57 -1.04 35.63
C ILE A 678 5.08 -2.44 35.24
N PRO A 679 3.93 -2.55 34.53
CA PRO A 679 3.38 -3.85 34.14
C PRO A 679 4.28 -4.58 33.15
N SER A 680 4.06 -5.90 33.03
CA SER A 680 4.74 -6.71 32.02
C SER A 680 4.40 -6.25 30.60
N PHE A 681 5.26 -6.57 29.63
CA PHE A 681 5.00 -6.23 28.23
C PHE A 681 3.65 -6.77 27.72
N GLN A 682 3.28 -8.00 28.07
CA GLN A 682 2.00 -8.58 27.68
C GLN A 682 0.81 -7.79 28.24
N GLN A 683 0.90 -7.32 29.48
CA GLN A 683 -0.12 -6.48 30.10
C GLN A 683 -0.20 -5.10 29.42
N MET A 684 0.94 -4.47 29.11
CA MET A 684 0.97 -3.22 28.36
C MET A 684 0.37 -3.39 26.96
N GLN A 685 0.66 -4.50 26.29
CA GLN A 685 0.09 -4.80 24.97
C GLN A 685 -1.43 -4.99 25.04
N GLN A 686 -1.95 -5.63 26.09
CA GLN A 686 -3.40 -5.78 26.29
C GLN A 686 -4.09 -4.44 26.59
N GLN A 687 -3.44 -3.55 27.33
CA GLN A 687 -4.05 -2.29 27.78
C GLN A 687 -3.90 -1.14 26.79
N LEU A 688 -2.77 -1.10 26.06
CA LEU A 688 -2.40 -0.03 25.13
C LEU A 688 -2.45 -0.46 23.67
N GLY A 689 -2.58 -1.76 23.37
CA GLY A 689 -2.47 -2.31 22.02
C GLY A 689 -3.43 -1.65 21.03
N ASP A 690 -4.67 -1.38 21.46
CA ASP A 690 -5.71 -0.76 20.64
C ASP A 690 -5.63 0.77 20.57
N TRP A 691 -4.64 1.39 21.24
CA TRP A 691 -4.53 2.85 21.22
C TRP A 691 -4.06 3.33 19.84
N PRO A 692 -4.72 4.37 19.29
CA PRO A 692 -4.36 4.90 17.99
C PRO A 692 -3.04 5.67 18.08
N VAL A 693 -2.17 5.41 17.12
CA VAL A 693 -0.89 6.08 16.89
C VAL A 693 -0.77 6.48 15.43
N GLN A 694 0.00 7.53 15.20
CA GLN A 694 0.30 8.05 13.89
C GLN A 694 1.80 7.91 13.64
N VAL A 695 2.18 7.44 12.45
CA VAL A 695 3.58 7.21 12.07
C VAL A 695 3.96 8.22 11.00
N ILE A 696 4.92 9.09 11.30
CA ILE A 696 5.28 10.22 10.43
C ILE A 696 6.72 10.66 10.67
N ASP A 697 7.46 10.95 9.59
CA ASP A 697 8.81 11.53 9.66
C ASP A 697 8.70 13.05 9.90
N LEU A 698 8.86 13.45 11.15
CA LEU A 698 8.86 14.83 11.62
C LEU A 698 10.27 15.44 11.68
N THR A 699 11.30 14.59 11.78
CA THR A 699 12.70 15.04 11.95
C THR A 699 13.47 15.06 10.62
N ASN A 700 12.84 14.65 9.52
CA ASN A 700 13.39 14.59 8.17
C ASN A 700 14.63 13.69 8.06
N ASN A 701 14.70 12.64 8.89
CA ASN A 701 15.80 11.69 8.94
C ASN A 701 15.48 10.36 8.25
N ALA A 702 14.35 10.29 7.52
CA ALA A 702 13.79 9.10 6.87
C ALA A 702 13.40 7.97 7.85
N LYS A 703 13.30 8.26 9.15
CA LYS A 703 12.84 7.32 10.17
C LYS A 703 11.63 7.91 10.87
N PRO A 704 10.45 7.30 10.72
CA PRO A 704 9.25 7.93 11.22
C PRO A 704 9.17 7.89 12.75
N GLU A 705 8.73 9.01 13.31
CA GLU A 705 8.32 9.14 14.69
C GLU A 705 6.90 8.58 14.89
N VAL A 706 6.61 8.21 16.14
CA VAL A 706 5.29 7.77 16.57
C VAL A 706 4.64 8.87 17.39
N VAL A 707 3.56 9.42 16.84
CA VAL A 707 2.71 10.43 17.47
C VAL A 707 1.53 9.73 18.12
N LEU A 708 1.44 9.83 19.44
CA LEU A 708 0.39 9.24 20.26
C LEU A 708 -0.47 10.35 20.84
N THR A 709 -1.73 10.44 20.41
CA THR A 709 -2.71 11.39 20.93
C THR A 709 -3.72 10.67 21.83
N ILE A 710 -3.67 10.96 23.12
CA ILE A 710 -4.36 10.20 24.17
C ILE A 710 -5.50 11.03 24.75
N SER A 711 -6.69 10.45 24.86
CA SER A 711 -7.82 11.09 25.56
C SER A 711 -7.72 10.90 27.09
N GLU A 712 -8.29 11.82 27.85
CA GLU A 712 -8.41 11.65 29.31
C GLU A 712 -9.17 10.37 29.69
N ALA A 713 -10.17 9.96 28.91
CA ALA A 713 -10.90 8.71 29.16
C ALA A 713 -10.01 7.47 28.97
N ALA A 714 -9.13 7.47 27.95
CA ALA A 714 -8.18 6.39 27.74
C ALA A 714 -7.19 6.30 28.93
N ILE A 715 -6.70 7.45 29.41
CA ILE A 715 -5.84 7.51 30.61
C ILE A 715 -6.59 7.03 31.85
N ALA A 716 -7.83 7.47 32.04
CA ALA A 716 -8.66 7.08 33.19
C ALA A 716 -8.93 5.56 33.21
N SER A 717 -9.10 4.94 32.05
CA SER A 717 -9.32 3.49 31.94
C SER A 717 -8.17 2.66 32.51
N LEU A 718 -6.93 3.17 32.45
CA LEU A 718 -5.75 2.52 33.03
C LEU A 718 -5.75 2.55 34.56
N ASN A 719 -6.42 3.54 35.18
CA ASN A 719 -6.51 3.66 36.64
C ASN A 719 -7.69 2.87 37.24
N GLN A 720 -8.68 2.47 36.45
CA GLN A 720 -9.94 1.88 36.93
C GLN A 720 -9.84 0.41 37.37
N GLN A 721 -8.74 -0.30 37.10
CA GLN A 721 -8.53 -1.66 37.62
C GLN A 721 -8.28 -1.74 39.14
N VAL A 722 -8.17 -0.60 39.84
CA VAL A 722 -7.94 -0.55 41.30
C VAL A 722 -9.21 -0.24 42.11
N SER A 723 -10.32 0.18 41.49
CA SER A 723 -11.55 0.51 42.24
C SER A 723 -12.81 0.26 41.43
N GLY A 724 -13.55 -0.79 41.79
CA GLY A 724 -14.72 -1.31 41.09
C GLY A 724 -15.99 -0.47 41.18
N ASN A 725 -15.95 0.80 40.77
CA ASN A 725 -17.16 1.60 40.55
C ASN A 725 -17.09 2.28 39.18
N LEU A 726 -18.01 1.89 38.27
CA LEU A 726 -18.25 2.52 36.98
C LEU A 726 -18.88 3.90 37.17
N ALA A 727 -18.05 4.92 37.41
CA ALA A 727 -18.44 6.30 37.14
C ALA A 727 -18.29 6.56 35.64
N THR A 728 -19.38 6.97 35.00
CA THR A 728 -19.39 7.47 33.61
C THR A 728 -18.51 8.71 33.56
N VAL A 729 -17.24 8.55 33.17
CA VAL A 729 -16.36 9.69 32.89
C VAL A 729 -16.91 10.36 31.63
N LYS A 730 -17.54 11.53 31.79
CA LYS A 730 -17.91 12.37 30.65
C LYS A 730 -16.63 12.68 29.87
N ASN A 731 -16.65 12.41 28.57
CA ASN A 731 -15.57 12.60 27.60
C ASN A 731 -15.31 14.11 27.35
N GLN A 732 -15.08 14.88 28.40
CA GLN A 732 -14.94 16.35 28.39
C GLN A 732 -13.50 16.80 28.69
N GLY A 733 -12.55 15.87 28.73
CA GLY A 733 -11.13 16.14 28.99
C GLY A 733 -10.29 16.16 27.70
N HIS A 734 -9.24 16.98 27.70
CA HIS A 734 -8.41 17.26 26.53
C HIS A 734 -7.62 16.05 26.02
N HIS A 735 -7.42 16.00 24.71
CA HIS A 735 -6.41 15.13 24.12
C HIS A 735 -5.01 15.70 24.39
N ARG A 736 -4.10 14.84 24.81
CA ARG A 736 -2.69 15.15 25.06
C ARG A 736 -1.80 14.29 24.19
N THR A 737 -0.75 14.89 23.65
CA THR A 737 0.13 14.25 22.68
C THR A 737 1.50 13.93 23.26
N LEU A 738 2.00 12.75 22.92
CA LEU A 738 3.38 12.31 23.13
C LEU A 738 3.98 11.92 21.77
N ILE A 739 5.17 12.41 21.46
CA ILE A 739 5.89 12.00 20.23
C ILE A 739 7.16 11.28 20.65
N VAL A 740 7.34 10.08 20.10
CA VAL A 740 8.47 9.20 20.38
C VAL A 740 9.26 8.95 19.09
N SER A 741 10.58 9.06 19.15
CA SER A 741 11.48 8.74 18.05
C SER A 741 11.50 7.24 17.71
N ASP A 742 12.10 6.90 16.57
CA ASP A 742 12.40 5.52 16.16
C ASP A 742 13.16 4.73 17.22
N SER A 743 14.04 5.41 17.97
CA SER A 743 14.83 4.85 19.06
C SER A 743 14.10 4.74 20.40
N GLY A 744 12.82 5.13 20.46
CA GLY A 744 12.02 5.07 21.69
C GLY A 744 12.20 6.25 22.65
N ASN A 745 12.82 7.36 22.21
CA ASN A 745 13.02 8.55 23.03
C ASN A 745 11.86 9.54 22.88
N VAL A 746 11.44 10.17 23.97
CA VAL A 746 10.42 11.23 23.90
C VAL A 746 11.04 12.50 23.34
N ILE A 747 10.53 12.98 22.22
CA ILE A 747 11.01 14.20 21.54
C ILE A 747 10.01 15.37 21.63
N TYR A 748 8.76 15.08 22.01
CA TYR A 748 7.73 16.06 22.33
C TYR A 748 6.73 15.46 23.33
N SER A 749 6.22 16.26 24.27
CA SER A 749 5.24 15.80 25.25
C SER A 749 4.39 16.93 25.83
N ASP A 750 3.07 16.76 25.76
CA ASP A 750 2.09 17.55 26.50
C ASP A 750 2.00 17.13 27.99
N PHE A 751 2.70 16.07 28.40
CA PHE A 751 2.60 15.47 29.74
C PHE A 751 3.58 16.07 30.77
N GLN A 752 4.23 17.19 30.44
CA GLN A 752 5.12 17.84 31.38
C GLN A 752 4.34 18.41 32.58
N LYS A 753 4.87 18.20 33.79
CA LYS A 753 4.25 18.69 35.03
C LYS A 753 4.12 20.21 34.99
N ASN A 754 2.90 20.72 35.20
CA ASN A 754 2.54 22.15 35.13
C ASN A 754 2.74 22.81 33.76
N SER A 755 2.75 22.02 32.68
CA SER A 755 2.76 22.57 31.32
C SER A 755 1.34 22.78 30.82
N ASP A 756 1.03 24.02 30.45
CA ASP A 756 -0.17 24.36 29.66
C ASP A 756 0.13 24.31 28.15
N GLN A 757 1.22 23.63 27.76
CA GLN A 757 1.58 23.44 26.37
C GLN A 757 0.74 22.31 25.77
N ARG A 758 0.25 22.52 24.54
CA ARG A 758 -0.56 21.55 23.84
C ARG A 758 -0.23 21.49 22.37
N LEU A 759 -0.06 20.29 21.82
CA LEU A 759 0.01 20.12 20.38
C LEU A 759 -1.39 20.29 19.78
N ILE A 760 -1.53 21.23 18.86
CA ILE A 760 -2.77 21.45 18.11
C ILE A 760 -2.75 20.67 16.81
N ALA A 761 -1.63 20.71 16.10
CA ALA A 761 -1.50 20.07 14.82
C ALA A 761 -0.04 19.91 14.39
N ILE A 762 0.17 19.04 13.42
CA ILE A 762 1.39 18.95 12.62
C ILE A 762 1.09 19.64 11.29
N ALA A 763 1.99 20.50 10.85
CA ALA A 763 1.80 21.31 9.66
C ALA A 763 3.02 21.28 8.75
N LYS A 764 2.78 21.31 7.45
CA LYS A 764 3.78 21.65 6.45
C LYS A 764 3.73 23.15 6.22
N LEU A 765 4.89 23.78 6.24
CA LEU A 765 5.02 25.21 6.00
C LEU A 765 5.28 25.46 4.52
N GLY A 766 4.87 26.63 4.02
CA GLY A 766 4.92 26.96 2.59
C GLY A 766 6.33 26.99 1.97
N ASP A 767 7.39 26.88 2.78
CA ASP A 767 8.78 26.77 2.34
C ASP A 767 9.22 25.33 2.03
N GLY A 768 8.42 24.32 2.39
CA GLY A 768 8.55 22.94 1.92
C GLY A 768 9.72 22.12 2.50
N GLN A 769 10.47 22.64 3.48
CA GLN A 769 11.72 22.01 3.93
C GLN A 769 11.60 21.07 5.13
N SER A 770 10.60 21.23 6.01
CA SER A 770 10.37 20.35 7.16
C SER A 770 8.96 20.50 7.75
N LEU A 771 8.45 19.46 8.42
CA LEU A 771 7.23 19.58 9.21
C LEU A 771 7.48 20.43 10.46
N ALA A 772 6.42 21.10 10.91
CA ALA A 772 6.42 21.91 12.11
C ALA A 772 5.27 21.50 13.03
N LEU A 773 5.49 21.68 14.33
CA LEU A 773 4.47 21.49 15.35
C LEU A 773 3.80 22.83 15.64
N LEU A 774 2.49 22.91 15.45
CA LEU A 774 1.69 24.02 15.93
C LEU A 774 1.29 23.74 17.37
N VAL A 775 1.83 24.55 18.27
CA VAL A 775 1.73 24.33 19.70
C VAL A 775 1.02 25.51 20.34
N GLU A 776 0.00 25.23 21.16
CA GLU A 776 -0.64 26.21 22.03
C GLU A 776 0.12 26.30 23.36
N ASN A 777 0.27 27.51 23.89
CA ASN A 777 0.96 27.80 25.14
C ASN A 777 0.20 28.94 25.89
N PRO A 778 0.57 29.25 27.15
CA PRO A 778 -0.01 30.39 27.89
C PRO A 778 0.03 31.73 27.13
N ASN A 779 1.04 31.93 26.28
CA ASN A 779 1.25 33.19 25.54
C ASN A 779 0.58 33.23 24.15
N GLY A 780 -0.10 32.17 23.71
CA GLY A 780 -0.71 32.08 22.37
C GLY A 780 -0.28 30.81 21.65
N TYR A 781 0.09 30.93 20.38
CA TYR A 781 0.64 29.82 19.59
C TYR A 781 2.13 29.98 19.37
N SER A 782 2.82 28.85 19.21
CA SER A 782 4.19 28.76 18.74
C SER A 782 4.29 27.74 17.61
N LEU A 783 5.17 28.03 16.66
CA LEU A 783 5.47 27.15 15.54
C LEU A 783 6.86 26.58 15.77
N GLN A 784 6.92 25.32 16.20
CA GLN A 784 8.17 24.67 16.60
C GLN A 784 8.71 23.82 15.46
N ARG A 785 10.00 23.95 15.17
CA ARG A 785 10.70 23.12 14.17
C ARG A 785 11.68 22.20 14.85
N TRP A 786 12.01 21.10 14.19
CA TRP A 786 13.05 20.20 14.66
C TRP A 786 14.41 20.89 14.65
N SER A 787 15.08 20.90 15.80
CA SER A 787 16.45 21.40 15.95
C SER A 787 17.41 20.21 15.95
N GLU A 788 18.15 20.00 14.86
CA GLU A 788 19.16 18.93 14.80
C GLU A 788 20.25 19.10 15.86
N THR A 789 20.56 20.34 16.26
CA THR A 789 21.58 20.62 17.27
C THR A 789 21.09 20.25 18.67
N ASN A 790 19.86 20.61 19.01
CA ASN A 790 19.31 20.41 20.35
C ASN A 790 18.47 19.13 20.50
N GLN A 791 18.24 18.41 19.39
CA GLN A 791 17.46 17.17 19.31
C GLN A 791 16.07 17.30 19.95
N ARG A 792 15.39 18.42 19.66
CA ARG A 792 14.03 18.73 20.15
C ARG A 792 13.31 19.69 19.21
N PHE A 793 11.99 19.78 19.36
CA PHE A 793 11.18 20.83 18.76
C PHE A 793 11.31 22.12 19.57
N GLU A 794 11.65 23.23 18.91
CA GLU A 794 11.77 24.56 19.51
C GLU A 794 11.40 25.70 18.56
#